data_AF-A0A5R8KHP6-F1
#
_entry.id   AF-A0A5R8KHP6-F1
#
_cell.length_a   1.000
_cell.length_b   1.000
_cell.length_c   1.000
_cell.angle_alpha   90.00
_cell.angle_beta   90.00
_cell.angle_gamma   90.00
#
_symmetry.space_group_name_H-M   'P 1'
#
loop_
_entity.id
_entity.type
_entity.pdbx_description
1 polymer ?
#
loop_
_entity_poly.entity_id
_entity_poly.type
_entity_poly.pdbx_seq_one_letter_code
_entity_poly.pdbx_strand_id
1 'polypeptide(L)'
;MRLTGPWRNGVGQRIPQQPGEQAAGEDRLPTGHGDGRQAEAERHEAGWRFVSIIKAQAGLMTSRMSGREMLLMKRFLRGPRSPICFLGQMVLWKAAVLISMRRFLNLIQNLCNHVVRWLRRSPQLWAYAMLVALAMVALAQAGGYHMAYVPPPPDDPLATFGMEWAPDRSLVPEVATYLLSYLRLFALLAGIIYHIRIIQVYPNLGAMIRPTWWMCGYLAAVVLGSMLFAQWETRVTSVSGEEFSGLASVAHLLMMIGLVLAPPVAMTYYASCKIMERYVLRSFLQPLVFCLVAFFTLWVVMDLLDNMQNFQDSKIGTTDMLMYYLRLGPTIFVTVAPITLLLSTLYVLGRMSRTNELISMLGTGKSMLQVLRPIYLVGGFMAFLSMASNYQWAPTAAGDMEQLLAESEGGKNKDARIRGLMYRNNEAHRTWFVGTVPRDLTPPNKLRRVEVRQEDGNGNLVESWWGNAFWWPGSRTWTMYVGAHATYKDGKLVGMRPLATEGINFGREDLPATIDETPWMLMSGALTPDFLGVPELLSYLSANKNQPAEKLSPYWTHFFYRFALPWQCLVVVLFAAPLSVVFSRRGLVGGMTSAVLFFFVMLFFDNLFLNLGKTQHLPAVVAVWLPHVLLSTVGILLFAMRSQNRELPKLSLKSLLAR
;
A
#
# COMPACT_ATOMS: atom_id res chain seq x y z
N MET A 1 -59.39 4.16 -0.20
CA MET A 1 -60.67 3.45 -0.44
C MET A 1 -60.36 2.00 -0.76
N ARG A 2 -60.94 1.06 0.01
CA ARG A 2 -60.93 -0.39 -0.27
C ARG A 2 -61.69 -0.67 -1.58
N LEU A 3 -61.40 -1.83 -2.20
CA LEU A 3 -62.32 -2.83 -2.80
C LEU A 3 -61.49 -3.75 -3.74
N THR A 4 -61.09 -4.97 -3.34
CA THR A 4 -61.78 -6.29 -3.47
C THR A 4 -61.74 -6.96 -4.85
N GLY A 5 -61.12 -8.14 -4.92
CA GLY A 5 -61.76 -9.37 -5.44
C GLY A 5 -61.54 -9.78 -6.91
N PRO A 6 -61.75 -11.09 -7.24
CA PRO A 6 -60.81 -11.89 -8.03
C PRO A 6 -61.40 -12.54 -9.31
N TRP A 7 -60.55 -13.13 -10.16
CA TRP A 7 -60.96 -14.13 -11.17
C TRP A 7 -59.98 -15.31 -11.22
N ARG A 8 -60.56 -16.51 -11.31
CA ARG A 8 -59.94 -17.84 -11.29
C ARG A 8 -60.43 -18.63 -12.52
N ASN A 9 -59.69 -19.71 -12.85
CA ASN A 9 -59.94 -20.81 -13.82
C ASN A 9 -59.22 -20.62 -15.18
N GLY A 10 -58.44 -21.56 -15.75
CA GLY A 10 -58.08 -22.94 -15.41
C GLY A 10 -58.57 -23.94 -16.47
N VAL A 11 -57.67 -24.45 -17.33
CA VAL A 11 -57.76 -25.68 -18.18
C VAL A 11 -56.29 -26.07 -18.53
N GLY A 12 -55.74 -27.29 -18.42
CA GLY A 12 -56.18 -28.62 -18.01
C GLY A 12 -55.86 -29.69 -19.09
N GLN A 13 -54.89 -30.60 -18.86
CA GLN A 13 -54.72 -32.01 -19.36
C GLN A 13 -53.23 -32.39 -19.59
N ARG A 14 -52.68 -33.62 -19.39
CA ARG A 14 -52.86 -34.78 -18.47
C ARG A 14 -51.79 -35.87 -18.85
N ILE A 15 -51.19 -36.53 -17.83
CA ILE A 15 -50.80 -37.99 -17.72
C ILE A 15 -49.46 -38.51 -18.33
N PRO A 16 -48.76 -39.55 -17.75
CA PRO A 16 -49.21 -40.56 -16.76
C PRO A 16 -48.43 -40.77 -15.45
N GLN A 17 -49.13 -41.43 -14.52
CA GLN A 17 -48.69 -42.03 -13.25
C GLN A 17 -48.20 -43.49 -13.40
N GLN A 18 -47.43 -43.97 -12.42
CA GLN A 18 -47.46 -45.35 -11.91
C GLN A 18 -47.27 -45.36 -10.37
N PRO A 19 -47.67 -46.43 -9.65
CA PRO A 19 -48.50 -46.30 -8.44
C PRO A 19 -47.91 -46.90 -7.13
N GLY A 20 -48.42 -46.40 -5.99
CA GLY A 20 -48.95 -47.20 -4.87
C GLY A 20 -47.99 -47.83 -3.85
N GLU A 21 -48.01 -47.33 -2.61
CA GLU A 21 -48.19 -48.08 -1.34
C GLU A 21 -48.21 -47.08 -0.16
N GLN A 22 -49.40 -46.77 0.38
CA GLN A 22 -50.03 -47.35 1.59
C GLN A 22 -49.74 -46.57 2.90
N ALA A 23 -50.80 -45.87 3.34
CA ALA A 23 -51.32 -45.73 4.71
C ALA A 23 -50.40 -45.22 5.84
N ALA A 24 -50.74 -44.05 6.41
CA ALA A 24 -51.57 -43.95 7.63
C ALA A 24 -51.55 -42.53 8.24
N GLY A 25 -52.76 -42.01 8.55
CA GLY A 25 -53.00 -41.24 9.77
C GLY A 25 -52.99 -39.71 9.69
N GLU A 26 -54.17 -39.12 9.45
CA GLU A 26 -54.58 -37.83 10.02
C GLU A 26 -54.37 -37.83 11.55
N ASP A 27 -53.94 -36.72 12.16
CA ASP A 27 -54.83 -35.78 12.86
C ASP A 27 -54.06 -34.82 13.81
N ARG A 28 -54.53 -33.56 13.82
CA ARG A 28 -54.55 -32.59 14.94
C ARG A 28 -53.24 -32.01 15.52
N LEU A 29 -53.10 -30.71 15.31
CA LEU A 29 -52.44 -29.78 16.23
C LEU A 29 -53.07 -29.86 17.64
N PRO A 30 -52.25 -29.71 18.70
CA PRO A 30 -52.67 -28.93 19.85
C PRO A 30 -51.67 -27.80 20.15
N THR A 31 -52.22 -26.62 20.38
CA THR A 31 -51.59 -25.45 21.00
C THR A 31 -50.94 -25.78 22.35
N GLY A 32 -49.75 -25.28 22.63
CA GLY A 32 -49.18 -25.33 23.98
C GLY A 32 -47.82 -24.65 24.12
N HIS A 33 -47.75 -23.61 24.95
CA HIS A 33 -46.53 -22.95 25.40
C HIS A 33 -45.45 -23.92 25.89
N GLY A 34 -44.21 -23.81 25.38
CA GLY A 34 -43.05 -24.43 26.03
C GLY A 34 -41.81 -24.65 25.17
N ASP A 35 -41.20 -23.61 24.59
CA ASP A 35 -39.99 -23.80 23.74
C ASP A 35 -38.76 -22.96 24.13
N GLY A 36 -38.78 -22.34 25.32
CA GLY A 36 -37.62 -21.60 25.84
C GLY A 36 -36.62 -22.46 26.63
N ARG A 37 -37.08 -23.55 27.25
CA ARG A 37 -36.26 -24.35 28.19
C ARG A 37 -35.47 -25.48 27.50
N GLN A 38 -35.90 -25.96 26.34
CA GLN A 38 -35.18 -27.02 25.60
C GLN A 38 -33.93 -26.47 24.89
N ALA A 39 -34.02 -25.29 24.26
CA ALA A 39 -32.85 -24.63 23.68
C ALA A 39 -31.78 -24.23 24.72
N GLU A 40 -32.20 -23.92 25.95
CA GLU A 40 -31.30 -23.63 27.07
C GLU A 40 -30.62 -24.89 27.61
N ALA A 41 -31.35 -26.02 27.67
CA ALA A 41 -30.81 -27.32 28.06
C ALA A 41 -29.76 -27.85 27.07
N GLU A 42 -29.98 -27.70 25.76
CA GLU A 42 -29.02 -28.10 24.72
C GLU A 42 -27.75 -27.25 24.73
N ARG A 43 -27.85 -25.94 24.99
CA ARG A 43 -26.68 -25.05 25.21
C ARG A 43 -25.90 -25.43 26.46
N HIS A 44 -26.59 -25.82 27.53
CA HIS A 44 -25.96 -26.30 28.76
C HIS A 44 -25.20 -27.62 28.49
N GLU A 45 -25.81 -28.56 27.78
CA GLU A 45 -25.21 -29.87 27.47
C GLU A 45 -23.99 -29.76 26.53
N ALA A 46 -24.03 -28.86 25.54
CA ALA A 46 -22.88 -28.53 24.69
C ALA A 46 -21.72 -27.92 25.50
N GLY A 47 -22.01 -27.06 26.48
CA GLY A 47 -21.02 -26.55 27.43
C GLY A 47 -20.37 -27.64 28.27
N TRP A 48 -21.13 -28.65 28.70
CA TRP A 48 -20.58 -29.79 29.47
C TRP A 48 -19.75 -30.76 28.62
N ARG A 49 -20.08 -30.95 27.33
CA ARG A 49 -19.24 -31.70 26.37
C ARG A 49 -17.92 -30.98 26.08
N PHE A 50 -17.92 -29.64 26.03
CA PHE A 50 -16.69 -28.87 25.89
C PHE A 50 -15.78 -29.02 27.14
N VAL A 51 -16.37 -29.02 28.34
CA VAL A 51 -15.64 -29.24 29.61
C VAL A 51 -15.08 -30.66 29.73
N SER A 52 -15.73 -31.68 29.19
CA SER A 52 -15.21 -33.06 29.21
C SER A 52 -14.02 -33.24 28.25
N ILE A 53 -14.05 -32.60 27.08
CA ILE A 53 -12.93 -32.56 26.13
C ILE A 53 -11.70 -31.85 26.75
N ILE A 54 -11.92 -30.74 27.47
CA ILE A 54 -10.87 -30.04 28.22
C ILE A 54 -10.27 -30.93 29.31
N LYS A 55 -11.09 -31.71 30.03
CA LYS A 55 -10.61 -32.67 31.05
C LYS A 55 -9.80 -33.82 30.43
N ALA A 56 -10.20 -34.32 29.26
CA ALA A 56 -9.48 -35.36 28.54
C ALA A 56 -8.09 -34.87 28.05
N GLN A 57 -8.01 -33.65 27.52
CA GLN A 57 -6.74 -33.05 27.12
C GLN A 57 -5.85 -32.65 28.30
N ALA A 58 -6.44 -32.20 29.42
CA ALA A 58 -5.69 -31.93 30.65
C ALA A 58 -5.08 -33.20 31.24
N GLY A 59 -5.75 -34.35 31.14
CA GLY A 59 -5.20 -35.65 31.56
C GLY A 59 -3.94 -36.05 30.79
N LEU A 60 -3.90 -35.84 29.48
CA LEU A 60 -2.75 -36.13 28.61
C LEU A 60 -1.51 -35.27 28.91
N MET A 61 -1.67 -34.07 29.47
CA MET A 61 -0.56 -33.16 29.80
C MET A 61 0.09 -33.40 31.18
N THR A 62 -0.41 -34.32 32.00
CA THR A 62 0.03 -34.52 33.40
C THR A 62 1.28 -35.38 33.60
N SER A 63 1.91 -35.91 32.55
CA SER A 63 3.01 -36.88 32.69
C SER A 63 4.35 -36.31 33.20
N ARG A 64 4.47 -34.98 33.39
CA ARG A 64 5.74 -34.33 33.83
C ARG A 64 5.58 -33.15 34.80
N MET A 65 4.55 -33.15 35.65
CA MET A 65 4.42 -32.14 36.73
C MET A 65 5.10 -32.62 38.03
N SER A 66 5.67 -31.69 38.81
CA SER A 66 6.31 -32.04 40.08
C SER A 66 5.27 -32.46 41.14
N GLY A 67 5.64 -33.36 42.05
CA GLY A 67 4.70 -34.03 42.98
C GLY A 67 3.86 -33.08 43.86
N ARG A 68 4.35 -31.86 44.15
CA ARG A 68 3.61 -30.83 44.90
C ARG A 68 2.53 -30.14 44.07
N GLU A 69 2.79 -29.89 42.78
CA GLU A 69 1.85 -29.24 41.86
C GLU A 69 0.67 -30.17 41.54
N MET A 70 0.94 -31.47 41.41
CA MET A 70 -0.10 -32.49 41.18
C MET A 70 -1.05 -32.64 42.38
N LEU A 71 -0.55 -32.45 43.61
CA LEU A 71 -1.36 -32.56 44.83
C LEU A 71 -2.32 -31.37 45.00
N LEU A 72 -1.86 -30.16 44.65
CA LEU A 72 -2.68 -28.93 44.64
C LEU A 72 -3.79 -29.01 43.58
N MET A 73 -3.45 -29.49 42.38
CA MET A 73 -4.42 -29.66 41.28
C MET A 73 -5.51 -30.70 41.62
N LYS A 74 -5.13 -31.83 42.25
CA LYS A 74 -6.08 -32.90 42.66
C LYS A 74 -7.02 -32.45 43.79
N ARG A 75 -6.56 -31.63 44.73
CA ARG A 75 -7.42 -31.04 45.77
C ARG A 75 -8.41 -30.01 45.19
N PHE A 76 -8.00 -29.23 44.20
CA PHE A 76 -8.84 -28.18 43.61
C PHE A 76 -9.91 -28.75 42.66
N LEU A 77 -9.63 -29.84 41.93
CA LEU A 77 -10.59 -30.52 41.07
C LEU A 77 -11.72 -31.25 41.82
N ARG A 78 -11.61 -31.41 43.15
CA ARG A 78 -12.65 -32.00 44.02
C ARG A 78 -13.53 -30.96 44.76
N GLY A 79 -13.28 -29.65 44.59
CA GLY A 79 -14.06 -28.59 45.24
C GLY A 79 -15.39 -28.26 44.52
N PRO A 80 -16.36 -27.62 45.21
CA PRO A 80 -17.70 -27.40 44.67
C PRO A 80 -17.71 -26.49 43.43
N ARG A 81 -18.66 -26.76 42.52
CA ARG A 81 -18.82 -26.14 41.20
C ARG A 81 -19.45 -24.74 41.31
N SER A 82 -18.67 -23.75 41.74
CA SER A 82 -19.08 -22.33 41.71
C SER A 82 -18.41 -21.57 40.55
N PRO A 83 -19.01 -20.48 40.04
CA PRO A 83 -18.40 -19.65 38.98
C PRO A 83 -17.04 -19.04 39.37
N ILE A 84 -16.74 -18.92 40.66
CA ILE A 84 -15.45 -18.48 41.20
C ILE A 84 -14.33 -19.49 40.91
N CYS A 85 -14.64 -20.80 40.90
CA CYS A 85 -13.68 -21.84 40.51
C CYS A 85 -13.33 -21.80 39.02
N PHE A 86 -14.25 -21.34 38.16
CA PHE A 86 -14.03 -21.21 36.71
C PHE A 86 -13.06 -20.07 36.39
N LEU A 87 -13.18 -18.93 37.11
CA LEU A 87 -12.21 -17.84 37.04
C LEU A 87 -10.81 -18.31 37.50
N GLY A 88 -10.73 -19.09 38.57
CA GLY A 88 -9.47 -19.68 39.05
C GLY A 88 -8.81 -20.63 38.04
N GLN A 89 -9.61 -21.43 37.32
CA GLN A 89 -9.12 -22.31 36.24
C GLN A 89 -8.61 -21.52 35.03
N MET A 90 -9.27 -20.42 34.64
CA MET A 90 -8.78 -19.53 33.57
C MET A 90 -7.47 -18.84 33.94
N VAL A 91 -7.32 -18.41 35.19
CA VAL A 91 -6.08 -17.78 35.68
C VAL A 91 -4.92 -18.79 35.72
N LEU A 92 -5.17 -20.01 36.19
CA LEU A 92 -4.18 -21.09 36.18
C LEU A 92 -3.83 -21.56 34.77
N TRP A 93 -4.80 -21.60 33.84
CA TRP A 93 -4.55 -21.90 32.43
C TRP A 93 -3.71 -20.80 31.76
N LYS A 94 -4.05 -19.51 31.98
CA LYS A 94 -3.20 -18.38 31.55
C LYS A 94 -1.78 -18.50 32.12
N ALA A 95 -1.64 -18.82 33.40
CA ALA A 95 -0.34 -19.00 34.04
C ALA A 95 0.44 -20.19 33.45
N ALA A 96 -0.21 -21.33 33.21
CA ALA A 96 0.40 -22.51 32.61
C ALA A 96 0.82 -22.28 31.15
N VAL A 97 -0.01 -21.58 30.36
CA VAL A 97 0.31 -21.16 29.00
C VAL A 97 1.48 -20.18 29.01
N LEU A 98 1.48 -19.19 29.90
CA LEU A 98 2.59 -18.24 30.08
C LEU A 98 3.89 -18.93 30.51
N ILE A 99 3.83 -19.91 31.41
CA ILE A 99 5.00 -20.68 31.85
C ILE A 99 5.53 -21.57 30.71
N SER A 100 4.63 -22.23 29.96
CA SER A 100 5.00 -23.04 28.80
C SER A 100 5.62 -22.18 27.69
N MET A 101 5.02 -21.04 27.40
CA MET A 101 5.50 -20.06 26.43
C MET A 101 6.85 -19.46 26.85
N ARG A 102 7.05 -19.17 28.14
CA ARG A 102 8.33 -18.72 28.69
C ARG A 102 9.41 -19.79 28.60
N ARG A 103 9.08 -21.07 28.86
CA ARG A 103 10.00 -22.20 28.69
C ARG A 103 10.35 -22.43 27.22
N PHE A 104 9.38 -22.32 26.32
CA PHE A 104 9.60 -22.40 24.88
C PHE A 104 10.47 -21.26 24.34
N LEU A 105 10.20 -20.02 24.76
CA LEU A 105 11.05 -18.86 24.45
C LEU A 105 12.47 -19.04 24.98
N ASN A 106 12.64 -19.54 26.22
CA ASN A 106 13.96 -19.83 26.76
C ASN A 106 14.68 -20.95 25.97
N LEU A 107 13.95 -21.95 25.47
CA LEU A 107 14.53 -23.02 24.66
C LEU A 107 15.00 -22.50 23.30
N ILE A 108 14.19 -21.67 22.64
CA ILE A 108 14.56 -20.94 21.41
C ILE A 108 15.76 -20.05 21.68
N GLN A 109 15.75 -19.27 22.77
CA GLN A 109 16.85 -18.39 23.14
C GLN A 109 18.14 -19.19 23.36
N ASN A 110 18.07 -20.34 24.03
CA ASN A 110 19.22 -21.22 24.27
C ASN A 110 19.75 -21.86 22.97
N LEU A 111 18.84 -22.22 22.06
CA LEU A 111 19.18 -22.74 20.73
C LEU A 111 19.85 -21.64 19.89
N CYS A 112 19.25 -20.46 19.81
CA CYS A 112 19.82 -19.28 19.15
C CYS A 112 21.20 -18.93 19.74
N ASN A 113 21.36 -18.95 21.07
CA ASN A 113 22.64 -18.70 21.72
C ASN A 113 23.69 -19.76 21.41
N HIS A 114 23.30 -21.03 21.23
CA HIS A 114 24.20 -22.08 20.76
C HIS A 114 24.62 -21.86 19.31
N VAL A 115 23.65 -21.61 18.42
CA VAL A 115 23.88 -21.35 17.00
C VAL A 115 24.77 -20.12 16.80
N VAL A 116 24.51 -19.02 17.52
CA VAL A 116 25.33 -17.80 17.48
C VAL A 116 26.75 -18.04 17.98
N ARG A 117 26.92 -18.81 19.06
CA ARG A 117 28.26 -19.17 19.55
C ARG A 117 29.03 -20.05 18.57
N TRP A 118 28.34 -20.98 17.92
CA TRP A 118 28.92 -21.83 16.88
C TRP A 118 29.32 -21.00 15.65
N LEU A 119 28.44 -20.12 15.15
CA LEU A 119 28.73 -19.20 14.04
C LEU A 119 29.92 -18.27 14.32
N ARG A 120 30.10 -17.81 15.56
CA ARG A 120 31.25 -16.98 15.97
C ARG A 120 32.58 -17.73 15.98
N ARG A 121 32.58 -19.04 16.23
CA ARG A 121 33.81 -19.85 16.33
C ARG A 121 34.35 -20.31 14.99
N SER A 122 33.60 -20.16 13.91
CA SER A 122 33.94 -20.68 12.59
C SER A 122 34.36 -19.56 11.62
N PRO A 123 35.66 -19.20 11.55
CA PRO A 123 36.13 -18.06 10.77
C PRO A 123 36.03 -18.22 9.25
N GLN A 124 35.90 -19.44 8.74
CA GLN A 124 35.86 -19.76 7.30
C GLN A 124 34.44 -19.92 6.73
N LEU A 125 33.40 -19.79 7.57
CA LEU A 125 32.02 -20.08 7.18
C LEU A 125 31.48 -19.16 6.07
N TRP A 126 32.02 -17.95 5.95
CA TRP A 126 31.69 -17.04 4.84
C TRP A 126 32.27 -17.51 3.49
N ALA A 127 33.45 -18.14 3.48
CA ALA A 127 34.06 -18.70 2.28
C ALA A 127 33.31 -19.95 1.81
N TYR A 128 32.87 -20.81 2.74
CA TYR A 128 31.99 -21.93 2.43
C TYR A 128 30.62 -21.47 1.92
N ALA A 129 30.03 -20.43 2.52
CA ALA A 129 28.78 -19.84 2.03
C ALA A 129 28.95 -19.25 0.61
N MET A 130 30.11 -18.68 0.30
CA MET A 130 30.43 -18.19 -1.05
C MET A 130 30.61 -19.32 -2.07
N LEU A 131 31.24 -20.43 -1.69
CA LEU A 131 31.35 -21.62 -2.54
C LEU A 131 29.98 -22.27 -2.79
N VAL A 132 29.13 -22.37 -1.77
CA VAL A 132 27.75 -22.86 -1.91
C VAL A 132 26.92 -21.91 -2.78
N ALA A 133 27.10 -20.60 -2.62
CA ALA A 133 26.46 -19.60 -3.47
C ALA A 133 26.83 -19.78 -4.95
N LEU A 134 28.12 -19.92 -5.25
CA LEU A 134 28.61 -20.17 -6.61
C LEU A 134 28.10 -21.51 -7.17
N ALA A 135 28.07 -22.56 -6.35
CA ALA A 135 27.51 -23.86 -6.75
C ALA A 135 26.00 -23.79 -7.03
N MET A 136 25.22 -23.05 -6.21
CA MET A 136 23.80 -22.82 -6.45
C MET A 136 23.54 -22.02 -7.73
N VAL A 137 24.37 -21.02 -8.03
CA VAL A 137 24.28 -20.28 -9.30
C VAL A 137 24.57 -21.19 -10.48
N ALA A 138 25.62 -22.03 -10.40
CA ALA A 138 25.95 -22.99 -11.44
C ALA A 138 24.82 -24.03 -11.65
N LEU A 139 24.21 -24.51 -10.56
CA LEU A 139 23.04 -25.41 -10.63
C LEU A 139 21.80 -24.70 -11.20
N ALA A 140 21.55 -23.45 -10.82
CA ALA A 140 20.47 -22.65 -11.39
C ALA A 140 20.69 -22.38 -12.89
N GLN A 141 21.94 -22.25 -13.31
CA GLN A 141 22.31 -22.15 -14.72
C GLN A 141 22.09 -23.46 -15.48
N ALA A 142 22.52 -24.59 -14.90
CA ALA A 142 22.30 -25.92 -15.49
C ALA A 142 20.82 -26.32 -15.52
N GLY A 143 20.03 -25.90 -14.52
CA GLY A 143 18.60 -26.21 -14.39
C GLY A 143 17.67 -25.26 -15.15
N GLY A 144 18.20 -24.32 -15.94
CA GLY A 144 17.37 -23.40 -16.74
C GLY A 144 16.54 -22.43 -15.90
N TYR A 145 17.04 -21.98 -14.74
CA TYR A 145 16.33 -21.02 -13.86
C TYR A 145 15.82 -19.77 -14.60
N HIS A 146 16.56 -19.38 -15.64
CA HIS A 146 16.20 -18.27 -16.50
C HIS A 146 14.95 -18.51 -17.35
N MET A 147 14.65 -19.75 -17.73
CA MET A 147 13.50 -20.10 -18.59
C MET A 147 12.15 -19.79 -17.93
N ALA A 148 12.09 -19.70 -16.60
CA ALA A 148 10.89 -19.27 -15.89
C ALA A 148 10.58 -17.77 -16.03
N TYR A 149 11.57 -16.97 -16.46
CA TYR A 149 11.46 -15.52 -16.65
C TYR A 149 11.49 -15.11 -18.13
N VAL A 150 11.69 -16.07 -19.03
CA VAL A 150 11.48 -15.86 -20.47
C VAL A 150 9.99 -16.06 -20.73
N PRO A 151 9.30 -15.09 -21.36
CA PRO A 151 7.91 -15.30 -21.75
C PRO A 151 7.83 -16.55 -22.63
N PRO A 152 6.83 -17.43 -22.42
CA PRO A 152 6.68 -18.60 -23.27
C PRO A 152 6.65 -18.16 -24.74
N PRO A 153 7.24 -18.94 -25.66
CA PRO A 153 7.02 -18.69 -27.08
C PRO A 153 5.50 -18.60 -27.28
N PRO A 154 5.00 -17.67 -28.11
CA PRO A 154 3.58 -17.65 -28.40
C PRO A 154 3.23 -19.06 -28.88
N ASP A 155 2.41 -19.77 -28.10
CA ASP A 155 1.68 -20.93 -28.61
C ASP A 155 1.03 -20.43 -29.89
N ASP A 156 1.10 -21.21 -30.96
CA ASP A 156 0.91 -20.67 -32.31
C ASP A 156 -0.55 -20.86 -32.81
N PRO A 157 -1.48 -19.94 -32.48
CA PRO A 157 -2.58 -19.57 -33.38
C PRO A 157 -2.33 -18.22 -34.08
N LEU A 158 -1.17 -17.58 -33.88
CA LEU A 158 -0.86 -16.27 -34.48
C LEU A 158 -0.19 -16.39 -35.87
N ALA A 159 0.52 -17.49 -36.16
CA ALA A 159 1.03 -17.77 -37.51
C ALA A 159 -0.08 -18.05 -38.53
N THR A 160 -1.26 -18.53 -38.08
CA THR A 160 -2.42 -18.73 -38.97
C THR A 160 -3.01 -17.42 -39.49
N PHE A 161 -2.71 -16.29 -38.85
CA PHE A 161 -3.18 -14.95 -39.26
C PHE A 161 -2.11 -14.06 -39.92
N GLY A 162 -0.90 -14.57 -40.18
CA GLY A 162 0.16 -13.80 -40.84
C GLY A 162 0.53 -12.50 -40.12
N MET A 163 0.42 -12.46 -38.79
CA MET A 163 0.65 -11.25 -37.98
C MET A 163 2.08 -11.25 -37.40
N GLU A 164 2.98 -10.45 -37.99
CA GLU A 164 4.39 -10.26 -37.61
C GLU A 164 4.63 -9.41 -36.33
N TRP A 165 3.64 -9.25 -35.45
CA TRP A 165 3.85 -8.54 -34.18
C TRP A 165 4.43 -9.49 -33.11
N ALA A 166 5.56 -10.11 -33.39
CA ALA A 166 6.42 -10.64 -32.33
C ALA A 166 7.38 -9.51 -31.95
N PRO A 167 7.54 -9.18 -30.65
CA PRO A 167 8.58 -8.24 -30.24
C PRO A 167 9.92 -8.75 -30.79
N ASP A 168 10.64 -7.86 -31.47
CA ASP A 168 11.90 -8.17 -32.14
C ASP A 168 12.83 -8.92 -31.16
N ARG A 169 13.11 -10.20 -31.44
CA ARG A 169 13.99 -11.05 -30.61
C ARG A 169 15.44 -10.61 -30.83
N SER A 170 15.76 -9.37 -30.44
CA SER A 170 17.13 -8.92 -30.38
C SER A 170 17.84 -9.66 -29.24
N LEU A 171 19.10 -10.04 -29.46
CA LEU A 171 19.90 -10.83 -28.50
C LEU A 171 20.09 -10.12 -27.15
N VAL A 172 19.96 -8.79 -27.14
CA VAL A 172 20.24 -7.91 -26.00
C VAL A 172 19.18 -8.02 -24.88
N PRO A 173 17.86 -7.94 -25.15
CA PRO A 173 16.81 -8.17 -24.15
C PRO A 173 16.91 -9.51 -23.43
N GLU A 174 17.18 -10.57 -24.17
CA GLU A 174 17.21 -11.94 -23.65
C GLU A 174 18.42 -12.13 -22.73
N VAL A 175 19.59 -11.63 -23.13
CA VAL A 175 20.78 -11.63 -22.28
C VAL A 175 20.56 -10.79 -21.02
N ALA A 176 19.81 -9.68 -21.11
CA ALA A 176 19.48 -8.85 -19.96
C ALA A 176 18.54 -9.57 -18.97
N THR A 177 17.43 -10.17 -19.41
CA THR A 177 16.53 -10.95 -18.54
C THR A 177 17.28 -12.08 -17.83
N TYR A 178 18.16 -12.77 -18.56
CA TYR A 178 19.06 -13.78 -18.01
C TYR A 178 19.96 -13.21 -16.91
N LEU A 179 20.74 -12.16 -17.19
CA LEU A 179 21.66 -11.57 -16.24
C LEU A 179 20.95 -11.07 -14.97
N LEU A 180 19.76 -10.49 -15.10
CA LEU A 180 18.97 -9.99 -13.98
C LEU A 180 18.44 -11.10 -13.06
N SER A 181 18.01 -12.24 -13.61
CA SER A 181 17.57 -13.37 -12.81
C SER A 181 18.69 -13.90 -11.91
N TYR A 182 19.92 -13.99 -12.44
CA TYR A 182 21.10 -14.39 -11.67
C TYR A 182 21.50 -13.34 -10.63
N LEU A 183 21.45 -12.05 -10.96
CA LEU A 183 21.72 -10.96 -10.00
C LEU A 183 20.80 -11.00 -8.77
N ARG A 184 19.52 -11.34 -8.94
CA ARG A 184 18.58 -11.52 -7.80
C ARG A 184 18.99 -12.69 -6.91
N LEU A 185 19.46 -13.80 -7.50
CA LEU A 185 19.95 -14.95 -6.75
C LEU A 185 21.20 -14.60 -5.94
N PHE A 186 22.14 -13.86 -6.54
CA PHE A 186 23.33 -13.36 -5.86
C PHE A 186 22.98 -12.38 -4.72
N ALA A 187 21.95 -11.53 -4.87
CA ALA A 187 21.42 -10.66 -3.81
C ALA A 187 21.02 -11.44 -2.55
N LEU A 188 20.29 -12.54 -2.73
CA LEU A 188 19.84 -13.40 -1.64
C LEU A 188 21.03 -14.06 -0.93
N LEU A 189 21.98 -14.60 -1.70
CA LEU A 189 23.17 -15.27 -1.18
C LEU A 189 24.12 -14.31 -0.46
N ALA A 190 24.34 -13.10 -1.02
CA ALA A 190 25.09 -12.04 -0.36
C ALA A 190 24.43 -11.62 0.96
N GLY A 191 23.09 -11.61 1.02
CA GLY A 191 22.34 -11.32 2.24
C GLY A 191 22.60 -12.33 3.35
N ILE A 192 22.67 -13.62 3.02
CA ILE A 192 23.01 -14.68 3.98
C ILE A 192 24.45 -14.49 4.50
N ILE A 193 25.41 -14.26 3.61
CA ILE A 193 26.82 -14.02 3.97
C ILE A 193 26.94 -12.79 4.89
N TYR A 194 26.22 -11.72 4.58
CA TYR A 194 26.18 -10.50 5.39
C TYR A 194 25.65 -10.75 6.81
N HIS A 195 24.55 -11.49 6.96
CA HIS A 195 24.00 -11.83 8.27
C HIS A 195 24.97 -12.66 9.11
N ILE A 196 25.66 -13.63 8.50
CA ILE A 196 26.71 -14.42 9.18
C ILE A 196 27.83 -13.48 9.67
N ARG A 197 28.28 -12.55 8.82
CA ARG A 197 29.33 -11.57 9.17
C ARG A 197 28.91 -10.62 10.30
N ILE A 198 27.66 -10.15 10.30
CA ILE A 198 27.08 -9.36 11.40
C ILE A 198 27.19 -10.11 12.73
N ILE A 199 26.75 -11.37 12.74
CA ILE A 199 26.68 -12.19 13.96
C ILE A 199 28.09 -12.41 14.55
N GLN A 200 29.09 -12.54 13.67
CA GLN A 200 30.50 -12.67 14.06
C GLN A 200 31.09 -11.41 14.67
N VAL A 201 30.72 -10.23 14.13
CA VAL A 201 31.32 -8.94 14.52
C VAL A 201 30.60 -8.28 15.70
N TYR A 202 29.33 -8.63 15.93
CA TYR A 202 28.56 -8.11 17.05
C TYR A 202 29.21 -8.46 18.41
N PRO A 203 29.37 -7.49 19.35
CA PRO A 203 28.71 -6.18 19.42
C PRO A 203 29.53 -4.98 18.91
N ASN A 204 30.67 -5.19 18.23
CA ASN A 204 31.52 -4.07 17.80
C ASN A 204 30.92 -3.35 16.58
N LEU A 205 30.14 -2.30 16.86
CA LEU A 205 29.43 -1.52 15.84
C LEU A 205 30.38 -0.95 14.76
N GLY A 206 31.59 -0.52 15.14
CA GLY A 206 32.55 0.07 14.20
C GLY A 206 33.02 -0.92 13.13
N ALA A 207 33.19 -2.18 13.50
CA ALA A 207 33.54 -3.25 12.58
C ALA A 207 32.36 -3.71 11.69
N MET A 208 31.12 -3.35 12.03
CA MET A 208 29.91 -3.65 11.23
C MET A 208 29.66 -2.62 10.11
N ILE A 209 30.28 -1.44 10.17
CA ILE A 209 30.06 -0.35 9.21
C ILE A 209 30.45 -0.76 7.79
N ARG A 210 31.72 -1.17 7.58
CA ARG A 210 32.24 -1.55 6.26
C ARG A 210 31.43 -2.68 5.59
N PRO A 211 31.15 -3.82 6.26
CA PRO A 211 30.37 -4.88 5.62
C PRO A 211 28.93 -4.45 5.29
N THR A 212 28.34 -3.52 6.05
CA THR A 212 27.01 -2.98 5.73
C THR A 212 27.04 -2.09 4.49
N TRP A 213 28.06 -1.22 4.37
CA TRP A 213 28.23 -0.43 3.14
C TRP A 213 28.38 -1.29 1.90
N TRP A 214 29.20 -2.35 1.95
CA TRP A 214 29.35 -3.28 0.84
C TRP A 214 28.03 -3.98 0.49
N MET A 215 27.30 -4.48 1.50
CA MET A 215 26.04 -5.19 1.27
C MET A 215 24.95 -4.27 0.70
N CYS A 216 24.76 -3.08 1.27
CA CYS A 216 23.79 -2.11 0.79
C CYS A 216 24.19 -1.55 -0.58
N GLY A 217 25.48 -1.32 -0.84
CA GLY A 217 25.96 -0.92 -2.18
C GLY A 217 25.67 -2.00 -3.22
N TYR A 218 25.86 -3.27 -2.87
CA TYR A 218 25.52 -4.39 -3.73
C TYR A 218 24.00 -4.49 -3.99
N LEU A 219 23.17 -4.38 -2.94
CA LEU A 219 21.70 -4.33 -3.08
C LEU A 219 21.26 -3.14 -3.95
N ALA A 220 21.88 -1.98 -3.78
CA ALA A 220 21.55 -0.79 -4.56
C ALA A 220 21.85 -1.00 -6.05
N ALA A 221 22.97 -1.67 -6.38
CA ALA A 221 23.29 -2.04 -7.75
C ALA A 221 22.29 -3.03 -8.35
N VAL A 222 21.85 -4.04 -7.59
CA VAL A 222 20.82 -5.00 -8.03
C VAL A 222 19.47 -4.30 -8.25
N VAL A 223 19.06 -3.43 -7.30
CA VAL A 223 17.82 -2.65 -7.42
C VAL A 223 17.89 -1.74 -8.65
N LEU A 224 18.98 -0.99 -8.83
CA LEU A 224 19.21 -0.13 -9.99
C LEU A 224 19.11 -0.92 -11.31
N GLY A 225 19.79 -2.08 -11.40
CA GLY A 225 19.71 -2.95 -12.57
C GLY A 225 18.28 -3.41 -12.85
N SER A 226 17.56 -3.88 -11.82
CA SER A 226 16.16 -4.32 -11.94
C SER A 226 15.21 -3.23 -12.41
N MET A 227 15.41 -2.01 -11.93
CA MET A 227 14.56 -0.88 -12.29
C MET A 227 14.89 -0.33 -13.68
N LEU A 228 16.16 -0.25 -14.06
CA LEU A 228 16.56 0.14 -15.43
C LEU A 228 16.02 -0.87 -16.45
N PHE A 229 16.06 -2.16 -16.13
CA PHE A 229 15.47 -3.19 -16.97
C PHE A 229 13.95 -3.03 -17.09
N ALA A 230 13.24 -2.87 -15.97
CA ALA A 230 11.79 -2.64 -16.00
C ALA A 230 11.41 -1.38 -16.79
N GLN A 231 12.19 -0.30 -16.68
CA GLN A 231 12.00 0.92 -17.46
C GLN A 231 12.25 0.71 -18.95
N TRP A 232 13.30 -0.03 -19.29
CA TRP A 232 13.63 -0.38 -20.67
C TRP A 232 12.52 -1.25 -21.27
N GLU A 233 12.09 -2.29 -20.55
CA GLU A 233 10.99 -3.17 -20.93
C GLU A 233 9.73 -2.34 -21.16
N THR A 234 9.33 -1.51 -20.20
CA THR A 234 8.14 -0.64 -20.35
C THR A 234 8.24 0.27 -21.58
N ARG A 235 9.41 0.85 -21.88
CA ARG A 235 9.58 1.70 -23.07
C ARG A 235 9.49 0.94 -24.39
N VAL A 236 9.96 -0.31 -24.43
CA VAL A 236 10.02 -1.12 -25.65
C VAL A 236 8.73 -1.90 -25.88
N THR A 237 8.06 -2.34 -24.82
CA THR A 237 6.89 -3.22 -24.86
C THR A 237 5.59 -2.55 -24.46
N SER A 238 5.54 -1.22 -24.25
CA SER A 238 4.30 -0.53 -23.85
C SER A 238 3.18 -0.75 -24.89
N VAL A 239 2.29 -1.69 -24.60
CA VAL A 239 1.14 -2.02 -25.46
C VAL A 239 0.13 -0.86 -25.47
N SER A 240 0.06 -0.08 -24.40
CA SER A 240 -0.86 1.05 -24.25
C SER A 240 -0.39 2.35 -24.91
N GLY A 241 0.89 2.45 -25.31
CA GLY A 241 1.47 3.70 -25.83
C GLY A 241 1.61 4.81 -24.78
N GLU A 242 1.90 4.46 -23.53
CA GLU A 242 2.18 5.41 -22.45
C GLU A 242 3.52 6.14 -22.67
N GLU A 243 3.52 7.46 -22.50
CA GLU A 243 4.75 8.26 -22.59
C GLU A 243 5.55 8.20 -21.28
N PHE A 244 6.79 7.72 -21.39
CA PHE A 244 7.68 7.58 -20.25
C PHE A 244 8.36 8.91 -19.86
N SER A 245 8.21 9.32 -18.60
CA SER A 245 8.94 10.47 -18.04
C SER A 245 10.34 10.07 -17.55
N GLY A 246 11.37 10.41 -18.33
CA GLY A 246 12.78 10.18 -17.98
C GLY A 246 13.18 10.72 -16.61
N LEU A 247 12.76 11.95 -16.29
CA LEU A 247 13.13 12.63 -15.04
C LEU A 247 12.49 11.95 -13.82
N ALA A 248 11.21 11.59 -13.90
CA ALA A 248 10.54 10.90 -12.79
C ALA A 248 11.16 9.54 -12.51
N SER A 249 11.59 8.84 -13.54
CA SER A 249 12.23 7.54 -13.38
C SER A 249 13.62 7.65 -12.74
N VAL A 250 14.41 8.66 -13.10
CA VAL A 250 15.68 8.96 -12.43
C VAL A 250 15.46 9.36 -10.97
N ALA A 251 14.45 10.20 -10.69
CA ALA A 251 14.11 10.58 -9.32
C ALA A 251 13.72 9.36 -8.47
N HIS A 252 12.92 8.45 -9.02
CA HIS A 252 12.54 7.21 -8.34
C HIS A 252 13.76 6.33 -8.03
N LEU A 253 14.66 6.17 -9.01
CA LEU A 253 15.93 5.44 -8.83
C LEU A 253 16.78 6.03 -7.71
N LEU A 254 16.93 7.36 -7.67
CA LEU A 254 17.69 8.04 -6.63
C LEU A 254 17.09 7.86 -5.25
N MET A 255 15.75 7.92 -5.11
CA MET A 255 15.07 7.66 -3.85
C MET A 255 15.30 6.22 -3.36
N MET A 256 15.24 5.25 -4.26
CA MET A 256 15.48 3.84 -3.95
C MET A 256 16.91 3.56 -3.52
N ILE A 257 17.89 4.12 -4.23
CA ILE A 257 19.30 4.05 -3.83
C ILE A 257 19.49 4.69 -2.44
N GLY A 258 18.90 5.86 -2.22
CA GLY A 258 18.95 6.53 -0.92
C GLY A 258 18.37 5.69 0.21
N LEU A 259 17.25 4.99 -0.02
CA LEU A 259 16.62 4.11 0.95
C LEU A 259 17.48 2.88 1.27
N VAL A 260 18.05 2.24 0.23
CA VAL A 260 18.92 1.07 0.41
C VAL A 260 20.22 1.43 1.13
N LEU A 261 20.74 2.65 0.91
CA LEU A 261 21.94 3.17 1.59
C LEU A 261 21.63 3.81 2.97
N ALA A 262 20.38 3.95 3.36
CA ALA A 262 20.04 4.56 4.65
C ALA A 262 20.58 3.79 5.88
N PRO A 263 20.53 2.44 5.95
CA PRO A 263 21.07 1.69 7.09
C PRO A 263 22.57 1.93 7.38
N PRO A 264 23.50 1.86 6.40
CA PRO A 264 24.91 2.14 6.65
C PRO A 264 25.17 3.62 6.97
N VAL A 265 24.40 4.55 6.39
CA VAL A 265 24.45 5.98 6.76
C VAL A 265 24.01 6.18 8.21
N ALA A 266 22.92 5.55 8.64
CA ALA A 266 22.46 5.62 10.02
C ALA A 266 23.47 5.01 11.01
N MET A 267 24.11 3.89 10.65
CA MET A 267 25.13 3.26 11.49
C MET A 267 26.41 4.09 11.60
N THR A 268 26.89 4.66 10.49
CA THR A 268 28.05 5.57 10.51
C THR A 268 27.76 6.80 11.35
N TYR A 269 26.60 7.43 11.16
CA TYR A 269 26.17 8.55 11.98
C TYR A 269 26.14 8.18 13.47
N TYR A 270 25.50 7.06 13.82
CA TYR A 270 25.40 6.59 15.20
C TYR A 270 26.78 6.32 15.84
N ALA A 271 27.73 5.75 15.09
CA ALA A 271 29.08 5.49 15.56
C ALA A 271 29.89 6.79 15.79
N SER A 272 29.71 7.78 14.91
CA SER A 272 30.37 9.10 15.00
C SER A 272 29.75 10.01 16.08
N CYS A 273 28.51 9.77 16.49
CA CYS A 273 27.81 10.58 17.50
C CYS A 273 28.51 10.56 18.86
N LYS A 274 28.46 11.69 19.58
CA LYS A 274 28.91 11.79 20.98
C LYS A 274 27.93 11.07 21.92
N ILE A 275 28.36 10.77 23.15
CA ILE A 275 27.55 10.02 24.13
C ILE A 275 26.18 10.66 24.36
N MET A 276 26.13 11.99 24.47
CA MET A 276 24.91 12.75 24.71
C MET A 276 23.92 12.68 23.53
N GLU A 277 24.42 12.76 22.30
CA GLU A 277 23.59 12.62 21.09
C GLU A 277 23.00 11.21 20.99
N ARG A 278 23.78 10.17 21.32
CA ARG A 278 23.27 8.79 21.37
C ARG A 278 22.21 8.61 22.45
N TYR A 279 22.36 9.28 23.59
CA TYR A 279 21.37 9.24 24.66
C TYR A 279 20.02 9.85 24.22
N VAL A 280 20.06 11.03 23.61
CA VAL A 280 18.85 11.69 23.06
C VAL A 280 18.22 10.84 21.96
N LEU A 281 19.03 10.33 21.03
CA LEU A 281 18.56 9.50 19.93
C LEU A 281 17.89 8.21 20.41
N ARG A 282 18.49 7.46 21.34
CA ARG A 282 17.89 6.25 21.91
C ARG A 282 16.61 6.54 22.68
N SER A 283 16.61 7.63 23.44
CA SER A 283 15.44 8.10 24.17
C SER A 283 14.28 8.45 23.26
N PHE A 284 14.56 8.91 22.02
CA PHE A 284 13.59 9.28 21.00
C PHE A 284 13.13 8.13 20.11
N LEU A 285 14.02 7.22 19.73
CA LEU A 285 13.65 6.09 18.86
C LEU A 285 12.68 5.12 19.54
N GLN A 286 12.81 4.89 20.85
CA GLN A 286 11.90 4.02 21.60
C GLN A 286 10.42 4.48 21.54
N PRO A 287 10.06 5.71 21.94
CA PRO A 287 8.70 6.21 21.83
C PRO A 287 8.27 6.38 20.37
N LEU A 288 9.17 6.74 19.45
CA LEU A 288 8.83 6.85 18.03
C LEU A 288 8.34 5.50 17.46
N VAL A 289 9.09 4.42 17.67
CA VAL A 289 8.71 3.09 17.19
C VAL A 289 7.42 2.62 17.88
N PHE A 290 7.27 2.87 19.18
CA PHE A 290 6.04 2.54 19.91
C PHE A 290 4.82 3.27 19.33
N CYS A 291 4.92 4.58 19.13
CA CYS A 291 3.85 5.38 18.51
C CYS A 291 3.58 4.92 17.09
N LEU A 292 4.61 4.64 16.28
CA LEU A 292 4.45 4.16 14.91
C LEU A 292 3.67 2.85 14.86
N VAL A 293 4.05 1.86 15.66
CA VAL A 293 3.31 0.58 15.73
C VAL A 293 1.88 0.81 16.22
N ALA A 294 1.69 1.60 17.29
CA ALA A 294 0.38 1.84 17.86
C ALA A 294 -0.59 2.52 16.86
N PHE A 295 -0.14 3.57 16.18
CA PHE A 295 -0.97 4.27 15.19
C PHE A 295 -1.14 3.46 13.90
N PHE A 296 -0.14 2.67 13.50
CA PHE A 296 -0.27 1.76 12.36
C PHE A 296 -1.35 0.70 12.64
N THR A 297 -1.32 0.08 13.83
CA THR A 297 -2.36 -0.87 14.25
C THR A 297 -3.72 -0.19 14.38
N LEU A 298 -3.80 1.01 14.97
CA LEU A 298 -5.05 1.75 15.09
C LEU A 298 -5.65 2.05 13.71
N TRP A 299 -4.83 2.46 12.75
CA TRP A 299 -5.27 2.74 11.39
C TRP A 299 -5.82 1.48 10.71
N VAL A 300 -5.11 0.35 10.80
CA VAL A 300 -5.57 -0.94 10.25
C VAL A 300 -6.89 -1.37 10.89
N VAL A 301 -7.05 -1.17 12.19
CA VAL A 301 -8.31 -1.49 12.88
C VAL A 301 -9.46 -0.61 12.38
N MET A 302 -9.23 0.69 12.16
CA MET A 302 -10.27 1.57 11.62
C MET A 302 -10.68 1.16 10.20
N ASP A 303 -9.72 0.96 9.29
CA ASP A 303 -10.01 0.51 7.91
C ASP A 303 -10.72 -0.85 7.89
N LEU A 304 -10.33 -1.75 8.81
CA LEU A 304 -10.99 -3.04 8.96
C LEU A 304 -12.45 -2.91 9.39
N LEU A 305 -12.76 -1.98 10.30
CA LEU A 305 -14.12 -1.75 10.76
C LEU A 305 -14.98 -1.15 9.64
N ASP A 306 -14.43 -0.22 8.87
CA ASP A 306 -15.14 0.45 7.77
C ASP A 306 -15.42 -0.50 6.60
N ASN A 307 -14.46 -1.37 6.26
CA ASN A 307 -14.57 -2.31 5.13
C ASN A 307 -15.03 -3.72 5.53
N MET A 308 -15.35 -3.97 6.80
CA MET A 308 -15.69 -5.32 7.29
C MET A 308 -16.84 -5.96 6.51
N GLN A 309 -17.86 -5.17 6.20
CA GLN A 309 -19.04 -5.65 5.47
C GLN A 309 -18.69 -6.04 4.03
N ASN A 310 -17.89 -5.21 3.35
CA ASN A 310 -17.42 -5.47 1.99
C ASN A 310 -16.59 -6.76 1.93
N PHE A 311 -15.72 -7.02 2.92
CA PHE A 311 -14.95 -8.26 2.97
C PHE A 311 -15.83 -9.50 3.19
N GLN A 312 -16.91 -9.39 3.98
CA GLN A 312 -17.85 -10.48 4.22
C GLN A 312 -18.66 -10.82 2.96
N ASP A 313 -19.17 -9.80 2.27
CA ASP A 313 -19.96 -9.97 1.05
C ASP A 313 -19.12 -10.55 -0.10
N SER A 314 -17.83 -10.21 -0.13
CA SER A 314 -16.87 -10.59 -1.16
C SER A 314 -16.28 -11.99 -1.02
N LYS A 315 -16.52 -12.69 0.11
CA LYS A 315 -15.94 -14.02 0.44
C LYS A 315 -14.40 -14.08 0.29
N ILE A 316 -13.69 -12.99 0.59
CA ILE A 316 -12.23 -12.92 0.45
C ILE A 316 -11.55 -13.78 1.52
N GLY A 317 -10.50 -14.52 1.15
CA GLY A 317 -9.74 -15.34 2.08
C GLY A 317 -8.95 -14.50 3.10
N THR A 318 -8.70 -15.04 4.30
CA THR A 318 -7.89 -14.37 5.34
C THR A 318 -6.46 -14.09 4.90
N THR A 319 -5.92 -14.91 4.01
CA THR A 319 -4.60 -14.72 3.39
C THR A 319 -4.61 -13.49 2.48
N ASP A 320 -5.59 -13.35 1.59
CA ASP A 320 -5.70 -12.22 0.67
C ASP A 320 -5.90 -10.90 1.43
N MET A 321 -6.64 -10.96 2.54
CA MET A 321 -6.79 -9.86 3.48
C MET A 321 -5.46 -9.46 4.15
N LEU A 322 -4.61 -10.42 4.52
CA LEU A 322 -3.28 -10.12 5.06
C LEU A 322 -2.38 -9.48 3.99
N MET A 323 -2.34 -10.03 2.77
CA MET A 323 -1.61 -9.42 1.66
C MET A 323 -2.10 -8.00 1.35
N TYR A 324 -3.41 -7.77 1.45
CA TYR A 324 -4.03 -6.47 1.27
C TYR A 324 -3.46 -5.43 2.25
N TYR A 325 -3.49 -5.69 3.56
CA TYR A 325 -2.96 -4.73 4.54
C TYR A 325 -1.44 -4.57 4.45
N LEU A 326 -0.70 -5.61 4.04
CA LEU A 326 0.73 -5.50 3.77
C LEU A 326 1.01 -4.57 2.59
N ARG A 327 0.19 -4.60 1.53
CA ARG A 327 0.30 -3.70 0.38
C ARG A 327 -0.06 -2.26 0.75
N LEU A 328 -1.03 -2.08 1.63
CA LEU A 328 -1.51 -0.76 2.09
C LEU A 328 -0.53 -0.04 3.03
N GLY A 329 0.43 -0.76 3.62
CA GLY A 329 1.39 -0.25 4.60
C GLY A 329 2.10 1.08 4.24
N PRO A 330 2.56 1.32 3.00
CA PRO A 330 3.15 2.60 2.61
C PRO A 330 2.19 3.79 2.76
N THR A 331 0.90 3.61 2.43
CA THR A 331 -0.15 4.64 2.57
C THR A 331 -0.40 4.97 4.03
N ILE A 332 -0.45 3.94 4.87
CA ILE A 332 -0.59 4.09 6.33
C ILE A 332 0.60 4.87 6.90
N PHE A 333 1.81 4.50 6.48
CA PHE A 333 3.04 5.14 6.95
C PHE A 333 3.07 6.64 6.66
N VAL A 334 2.78 7.05 5.41
CA VAL A 334 2.78 8.47 5.01
C VAL A 334 1.81 9.30 5.88
N THR A 335 0.66 8.72 6.21
CA THR A 335 -0.38 9.36 7.03
C THR A 335 0.01 9.45 8.52
N VAL A 336 0.61 8.39 9.06
CA VAL A 336 0.91 8.24 10.49
C VAL A 336 2.26 8.86 10.90
N ALA A 337 3.21 8.97 9.98
CA ALA A 337 4.57 9.48 10.23
C ALA A 337 4.61 10.85 10.95
N PRO A 338 3.91 11.92 10.51
CA PRO A 338 3.99 13.22 11.16
C PRO A 338 3.39 13.20 12.59
N ILE A 339 2.29 12.48 12.81
CA ILE A 339 1.63 12.35 14.13
C ILE A 339 2.56 11.69 15.14
N THR A 340 3.25 10.62 14.71
CA THR A 340 4.14 9.85 15.58
C THR A 340 5.42 10.59 15.90
N LEU A 341 5.96 11.37 14.95
CA LEU A 341 7.06 12.30 15.19
C LEU A 341 6.69 13.38 16.22
N LEU A 342 5.50 13.98 16.10
CA LEU A 342 4.99 14.96 17.06
C LEU A 342 4.98 14.37 18.47
N LEU A 343 4.27 13.26 18.66
CA LEU A 343 4.06 12.65 19.97
C LEU A 343 5.37 12.16 20.59
N SER A 344 6.26 11.56 19.79
CA SER A 344 7.58 11.15 20.26
C SER A 344 8.43 12.34 20.71
N THR A 345 8.39 13.45 19.95
CA THR A 345 9.14 14.67 20.26
C THR A 345 8.63 15.29 21.55
N LEU A 346 7.31 15.43 21.69
CA LEU A 346 6.65 15.93 22.89
C LEU A 346 6.98 15.08 24.11
N TYR A 347 6.93 13.74 23.98
CA TYR A 347 7.21 12.82 25.07
C TYR A 347 8.65 12.93 25.56
N VAL A 348 9.64 12.87 24.65
CA VAL A 348 11.07 12.90 25.04
C VAL A 348 11.47 14.24 25.61
N LEU A 349 11.16 15.34 24.91
CA LEU A 349 11.53 16.67 25.37
C LEU A 349 10.75 17.05 26.62
N GLY A 350 9.48 16.63 26.72
CA GLY A 350 8.67 16.80 27.92
C GLY A 350 9.27 16.06 29.12
N ARG A 351 9.69 14.81 28.94
CA ARG A 351 10.34 14.00 29.99
C ARG A 351 11.68 14.62 30.42
N MET A 352 12.55 14.94 29.47
CA MET A 352 13.87 15.54 29.72
C MET A 352 13.79 16.93 30.37
N SER A 353 12.75 17.70 30.04
CA SER A 353 12.46 18.98 30.69
C SER A 353 12.04 18.76 32.15
N ARG A 354 11.15 17.79 32.44
CA ARG A 354 10.71 17.47 33.82
C ARG A 354 11.86 16.98 34.71
N THR A 355 12.75 16.17 34.16
CA THR A 355 13.93 15.65 34.89
C THR A 355 15.09 16.63 34.92
N ASN A 356 14.93 17.85 34.38
CA ASN A 356 15.99 18.86 34.25
C ASN A 356 17.23 18.41 33.46
N GLU A 357 17.15 17.31 32.71
CA GLU A 357 18.23 16.82 31.84
C GLU A 357 18.52 17.82 30.73
N LEU A 358 17.49 18.47 30.17
CA LEU A 358 17.68 19.43 29.11
C LEU A 358 18.46 20.67 29.58
N ILE A 359 18.17 21.14 30.80
CA ILE A 359 18.83 22.32 31.39
C ILE A 359 20.29 21.99 31.73
N SER A 360 20.56 20.79 32.26
CA SER A 360 21.94 20.39 32.57
C SER A 360 22.78 20.24 31.30
N MET A 361 22.21 19.71 30.21
CA MET A 361 22.89 19.65 28.91
C MET A 361 23.25 21.04 28.40
N LEU A 362 22.33 22.01 28.44
CA LEU A 362 22.59 23.39 28.03
C LEU A 362 23.63 24.06 28.96
N GLY A 363 23.60 23.77 30.26
CA GLY A 363 24.56 24.27 31.26
C GLY A 363 26.02 23.84 31.02
N THR A 364 26.24 22.73 30.30
CA THR A 364 27.59 22.31 29.86
C THR A 364 28.13 23.10 28.65
N GLY A 365 27.42 24.14 28.20
CA GLY A 365 27.81 24.97 27.05
C GLY A 365 27.33 24.45 25.70
N LYS A 366 26.44 23.45 25.68
CA LYS A 366 25.84 22.92 24.45
C LYS A 366 24.71 23.83 23.97
N SER A 367 24.70 24.16 22.68
CA SER A 367 23.58 24.92 22.11
C SER A 367 22.34 24.05 21.97
N MET A 368 21.16 24.67 22.02
CA MET A 368 19.87 23.99 21.85
C MET A 368 19.80 23.21 20.54
N LEU A 369 20.38 23.73 19.45
CA LEU A 369 20.43 23.03 18.16
C LEU A 369 21.25 21.74 18.24
N GLN A 370 22.36 21.72 18.99
CA GLN A 370 23.18 20.52 19.14
C GLN A 370 22.44 19.42 19.93
N VAL A 371 21.63 19.80 20.92
CA VAL A 371 20.82 18.85 21.68
C VAL A 371 19.68 18.28 20.83
N LEU A 372 19.04 19.11 20.01
CA LEU A 372 17.90 18.71 19.17
C LEU A 372 18.29 18.09 17.82
N ARG A 373 19.55 18.23 17.38
CA ARG A 373 20.05 17.70 16.10
C ARG A 373 19.65 16.25 15.83
N PRO A 374 19.75 15.29 16.77
CA PRO A 374 19.35 13.91 16.52
C PRO A 374 17.85 13.78 16.19
N ILE A 375 17.00 14.59 16.82
CA ILE A 375 15.54 14.59 16.58
C ILE A 375 15.25 15.14 15.18
N TYR A 376 15.88 16.26 14.80
CA TYR A 376 15.73 16.82 13.45
C TYR A 376 16.23 15.87 12.36
N LEU A 377 17.33 15.15 12.59
CA LEU A 377 17.84 14.17 11.64
C LEU A 377 16.91 12.97 11.46
N VAL A 378 16.30 12.47 12.55
CA VAL A 378 15.28 11.41 12.43
C VAL A 378 14.02 11.96 11.76
N GLY A 379 13.61 13.20 12.05
CA GLY A 379 12.51 13.86 11.33
C GLY A 379 12.76 13.98 9.83
N GLY A 380 13.97 14.37 9.43
CA GLY A 380 14.37 14.42 8.02
C GLY A 380 14.46 13.04 7.36
N PHE A 381 14.92 12.03 8.09
CA PHE A 381 14.90 10.64 7.60
C PHE A 381 13.45 10.13 7.40
N MET A 382 12.55 10.41 8.35
CA MET A 382 11.14 10.06 8.24
C MET A 382 10.44 10.82 7.10
N ALA A 383 10.80 12.09 6.87
CA ALA A 383 10.34 12.86 5.72
C ALA A 383 10.84 12.25 4.40
N PHE A 384 12.11 11.85 4.33
CA PHE A 384 12.65 11.16 3.16
C PHE A 384 11.95 9.81 2.90
N LEU A 385 11.72 9.02 3.95
CA LEU A 385 10.99 7.75 3.84
C LEU A 385 9.54 7.98 3.38
N SER A 386 8.87 9.01 3.93
CA SER A 386 7.51 9.39 3.54
C SER A 386 7.47 9.86 2.09
N MET A 387 8.48 10.60 1.62
CA MET A 387 8.61 11.01 0.22
C MET A 387 8.79 9.81 -0.71
N ALA A 388 9.68 8.88 -0.36
CA ALA A 388 9.89 7.67 -1.15
C ALA A 388 8.60 6.82 -1.25
N SER A 389 7.85 6.69 -0.15
CA SER A 389 6.56 6.00 -0.14
C SER A 389 5.49 6.74 -0.94
N ASN A 390 5.35 8.06 -0.76
CA ASN A 390 4.34 8.87 -1.42
C ASN A 390 4.61 9.09 -2.92
N TYR A 391 5.84 8.85 -3.36
CA TYR A 391 6.24 9.01 -4.77
C TYR A 391 5.48 8.07 -5.71
N GLN A 392 5.30 6.80 -5.31
CA GLN A 392 4.63 5.80 -6.14
C GLN A 392 3.92 4.74 -5.30
N TRP A 393 4.55 4.20 -4.26
CA TRP A 393 4.02 3.04 -3.53
C TRP A 393 2.70 3.29 -2.80
N ALA A 394 2.56 4.43 -2.13
CA ALA A 394 1.33 4.77 -1.43
C ALA A 394 0.15 4.99 -2.40
N PRO A 395 0.27 5.82 -3.45
CA PRO A 395 -0.85 5.98 -4.40
C PRO A 395 -1.19 4.70 -5.14
N THR A 396 -0.20 3.92 -5.60
CA THR A 396 -0.48 2.65 -6.28
C THR A 396 -1.19 1.68 -5.35
N ALA A 397 -0.73 1.51 -4.11
CA ALA A 397 -1.39 0.66 -3.12
C ALA A 397 -2.85 1.06 -2.84
N ALA A 398 -3.16 2.36 -2.84
CA ALA A 398 -4.52 2.85 -2.70
C ALA A 398 -5.38 2.58 -3.94
N GLY A 399 -4.83 2.73 -5.14
CA GLY A 399 -5.54 2.39 -6.38
C GLY A 399 -5.81 0.88 -6.52
N ASP A 400 -4.86 0.06 -6.11
CA ASP A 400 -5.00 -1.41 -6.09
C ASP A 400 -6.13 -1.85 -5.14
N MET A 401 -6.28 -1.16 -4.01
CA MET A 401 -7.38 -1.37 -3.05
C MET A 401 -8.74 -1.12 -3.70
N GLU A 402 -8.91 0.04 -4.34
CA GLU A 402 -10.17 0.41 -5.01
C GLU A 402 -10.54 -0.62 -6.08
N GLN A 403 -9.54 -1.06 -6.86
CA GLN A 403 -9.74 -2.07 -7.88
C GLN A 403 -10.19 -3.41 -7.27
N LEU A 404 -9.57 -3.88 -6.19
CA LEU A 404 -9.94 -5.15 -5.55
C LEU A 404 -11.38 -5.13 -5.00
N LEU A 405 -11.81 -4.01 -4.43
CA LEU A 405 -13.19 -3.82 -3.96
C LEU A 405 -14.18 -3.76 -5.13
N ALA A 406 -13.85 -3.03 -6.20
CA ALA A 406 -14.68 -2.97 -7.40
C ALA A 406 -14.83 -4.35 -8.08
N GLU A 407 -13.79 -5.18 -8.03
CA GLU A 407 -13.80 -6.55 -8.56
C GLU A 407 -14.72 -7.47 -7.78
N SER A 408 -14.87 -7.26 -6.47
CA SER A 408 -15.70 -8.11 -5.63
C SER A 408 -17.18 -7.73 -5.67
N GLU A 409 -17.49 -6.45 -5.88
CA GLU A 409 -18.86 -5.97 -6.14
C GLU A 409 -19.36 -6.34 -7.55
N GLY A 410 -18.46 -6.38 -8.54
CA GLY A 410 -18.75 -6.55 -9.96
C GLY A 410 -18.91 -8.01 -10.44
N GLY A 411 -19.79 -8.79 -9.83
CA GLY A 411 -19.93 -10.24 -10.05
C GLY A 411 -20.32 -10.76 -11.45
N LYS A 412 -20.21 -10.03 -12.57
CA LYS A 412 -20.66 -10.51 -13.90
C LYS A 412 -19.77 -10.23 -15.11
N ASN A 413 -18.66 -9.49 -15.02
CA ASN A 413 -17.78 -9.32 -16.19
C ASN A 413 -16.32 -9.08 -15.78
N LYS A 414 -15.58 -10.17 -15.50
CA LYS A 414 -14.21 -10.13 -14.97
C LYS A 414 -13.19 -9.52 -15.95
N ASP A 415 -13.50 -9.51 -17.24
CA ASP A 415 -12.54 -9.15 -18.29
C ASP A 415 -12.45 -7.64 -18.56
N ALA A 416 -13.39 -6.84 -18.02
CA ALA A 416 -13.46 -5.40 -18.22
C ALA A 416 -12.68 -4.64 -17.14
N ARG A 417 -11.69 -3.83 -17.53
CA ARG A 417 -10.99 -2.89 -16.63
C ARG A 417 -11.76 -1.60 -16.43
N ILE A 418 -12.30 -1.04 -17.52
CA ILE A 418 -13.07 0.21 -17.52
C ILE A 418 -14.34 -0.02 -18.33
N ARG A 419 -15.48 0.45 -17.81
CA ARG A 419 -16.78 0.42 -18.48
C ARG A 419 -17.23 1.85 -18.76
N GLY A 420 -17.68 2.11 -19.98
CA GLY A 420 -18.21 3.42 -20.36
C GLY A 420 -17.16 4.53 -20.26
N LEU A 421 -16.12 4.42 -21.08
CA LEU A 421 -15.08 5.43 -21.17
C LEU A 421 -15.48 6.47 -22.23
N MET A 422 -15.39 7.75 -21.87
CA MET A 422 -15.52 8.86 -22.81
C MET A 422 -14.23 9.69 -22.77
N TYR A 423 -13.64 9.94 -23.93
CA TYR A 423 -12.47 10.78 -24.08
C TYR A 423 -12.72 11.81 -25.17
N ARG A 424 -12.38 13.08 -24.92
CA ARG A 424 -12.53 14.17 -25.89
C ARG A 424 -11.18 14.82 -26.13
N ASN A 425 -10.72 14.78 -27.37
CA ASN A 425 -9.62 15.59 -27.86
C ASN A 425 -10.18 16.92 -28.38
N ASN A 426 -9.87 18.02 -27.70
CA ASN A 426 -10.39 19.35 -28.05
C ASN A 426 -9.70 19.96 -29.27
N GLU A 427 -8.42 19.65 -29.53
CA GLU A 427 -7.66 20.18 -30.66
C GLU A 427 -8.11 19.54 -31.97
N ALA A 428 -8.26 18.21 -31.96
CA ALA A 428 -8.75 17.46 -33.11
C ALA A 428 -10.28 17.44 -33.21
N HIS A 429 -11.04 18.09 -32.30
CA HIS A 429 -12.50 18.01 -32.24
C HIS A 429 -13.05 16.57 -32.32
N ARG A 430 -12.39 15.64 -31.64
CA ARG A 430 -12.67 14.19 -31.73
C ARG A 430 -13.13 13.63 -30.40
N THR A 431 -14.25 12.91 -30.38
CA THR A 431 -14.74 12.20 -29.20
C THR A 431 -14.66 10.70 -29.39
N TRP A 432 -14.10 10.02 -28.40
CA TRP A 432 -14.12 8.57 -28.27
C TRP A 432 -15.13 8.17 -27.20
N PHE A 433 -16.01 7.25 -27.54
CA PHE A 433 -16.85 6.51 -26.61
C PHE A 433 -16.45 5.05 -26.69
N VAL A 434 -16.04 4.46 -25.58
CA VAL A 434 -15.62 3.06 -25.50
C VAL A 434 -16.49 2.36 -24.47
N GLY A 435 -17.30 1.40 -24.91
CA GLY A 435 -18.17 0.66 -24.00
C GLY A 435 -17.39 -0.18 -22.98
N THR A 436 -16.38 -0.92 -23.43
CA THR A 436 -15.57 -1.77 -22.55
C THR A 436 -14.10 -1.79 -22.96
N VAL A 437 -13.23 -1.49 -22.00
CA VAL A 437 -11.78 -1.67 -22.12
C VAL A 437 -11.38 -2.98 -21.43
N PRO A 438 -10.74 -3.94 -22.12
CA PRO A 438 -10.26 -5.17 -21.49
C PRO A 438 -9.07 -4.89 -20.55
N ARG A 439 -8.80 -5.79 -19.59
CA ARG A 439 -7.65 -5.66 -18.67
C ARG A 439 -6.31 -5.75 -19.38
N ASP A 440 -6.23 -6.66 -20.34
CA ASP A 440 -5.06 -6.83 -21.19
C ASP A 440 -5.38 -6.32 -22.60
N LEU A 441 -4.52 -5.47 -23.12
CA LEU A 441 -4.61 -4.91 -24.47
C LEU A 441 -3.83 -5.77 -25.49
N THR A 442 -3.18 -6.84 -25.05
CA THR A 442 -2.51 -7.78 -25.95
C THR A 442 -3.52 -8.54 -26.82
N PRO A 443 -3.16 -8.86 -28.07
CA PRO A 443 -3.98 -9.72 -28.93
C PRO A 443 -4.29 -11.06 -28.22
N PRO A 444 -5.54 -11.57 -28.26
CA PRO A 444 -6.65 -11.16 -29.15
C PRO A 444 -7.63 -10.13 -28.55
N ASN A 445 -7.33 -9.53 -27.40
CA ASN A 445 -8.27 -8.63 -26.71
C ASN A 445 -8.43 -7.29 -27.44
N LYS A 446 -9.67 -6.82 -27.56
CA LYS A 446 -10.05 -5.61 -28.30
C LYS A 446 -10.94 -4.71 -27.44
N LEU A 447 -10.85 -3.40 -27.66
CA LEU A 447 -11.84 -2.47 -27.15
C LEU A 447 -13.20 -2.80 -27.77
N ARG A 448 -14.23 -2.93 -26.93
CA ARG A 448 -15.58 -3.30 -27.38
C ARG A 448 -16.49 -2.09 -27.40
N ARG A 449 -17.34 -2.01 -28.44
CA ARG A 449 -18.33 -0.93 -28.62
C ARG A 449 -17.65 0.43 -28.61
N VAL A 450 -16.67 0.59 -29.49
CA VAL A 450 -15.97 1.84 -29.74
C VAL A 450 -16.77 2.64 -30.76
N GLU A 451 -17.00 3.90 -30.42
CA GLU A 451 -17.54 4.93 -31.29
C GLU A 451 -16.59 6.11 -31.30
N VAL A 452 -16.07 6.45 -32.47
CA VAL A 452 -15.22 7.63 -32.68
C VAL A 452 -16.02 8.63 -33.49
N ARG A 453 -16.17 9.85 -32.97
CA ARG A 453 -16.87 10.96 -33.64
C ARG A 453 -15.89 12.08 -33.94
N GLN A 454 -15.83 12.49 -35.19
CA GLN A 454 -15.04 13.61 -35.68
C GLN A 454 -15.96 14.78 -36.00
N GLU A 455 -15.76 15.90 -35.33
CA GLU A 455 -16.53 17.13 -35.54
C GLU A 455 -15.70 18.18 -36.28
N ASP A 456 -16.39 19.12 -36.93
CA ASP A 456 -15.79 20.35 -37.46
C ASP A 456 -15.60 21.40 -36.35
N GLY A 457 -14.94 22.52 -36.69
CA GLY A 457 -14.75 23.64 -35.74
C GLY A 457 -16.05 24.31 -35.28
N ASN A 458 -17.18 24.05 -35.94
CA ASN A 458 -18.51 24.54 -35.59
C ASN A 458 -19.32 23.51 -34.75
N GLY A 459 -18.74 22.34 -34.46
CA GLY A 459 -19.37 21.26 -33.69
C GLY A 459 -20.30 20.35 -34.49
N ASN A 460 -20.34 20.46 -35.83
CA ASN A 460 -21.09 19.53 -36.67
C ASN A 460 -20.30 18.25 -36.87
N LEU A 461 -20.98 17.11 -36.83
CA LEU A 461 -20.37 15.82 -37.10
C LEU A 461 -19.97 15.73 -38.58
N VAL A 462 -18.72 15.32 -38.85
CA VAL A 462 -18.15 15.13 -40.19
C VAL A 462 -17.97 13.65 -40.47
N GLU A 463 -17.39 12.90 -39.53
CA GLU A 463 -17.16 11.46 -39.68
C GLU A 463 -17.46 10.74 -38.36
N SER A 464 -17.94 9.49 -38.46
CA SER A 464 -18.05 8.62 -37.30
C SER A 464 -17.73 7.16 -37.63
N TRP A 465 -16.98 6.51 -36.75
CA TRP A 465 -16.66 5.09 -36.82
C TRP A 465 -17.28 4.36 -35.65
N TRP A 466 -17.90 3.21 -35.90
CA TRP A 466 -18.46 2.32 -34.87
C TRP A 466 -17.90 0.93 -35.04
N GLY A 467 -17.55 0.23 -33.97
CA GLY A 467 -17.08 -1.15 -34.03
C GLY A 467 -16.27 -1.59 -32.80
N ASN A 468 -15.46 -2.63 -32.96
CA ASN A 468 -14.46 -3.03 -31.97
C ASN A 468 -13.08 -2.53 -32.42
N ALA A 469 -12.33 -1.85 -31.55
CA ALA A 469 -11.03 -1.30 -31.91
C ALA A 469 -9.88 -2.14 -31.34
N PHE A 470 -8.81 -2.24 -32.10
CA PHE A 470 -7.54 -2.80 -31.68
C PHE A 470 -6.43 -1.78 -31.94
N TRP A 471 -5.43 -1.73 -31.07
CA TRP A 471 -4.31 -0.82 -31.19
C TRP A 471 -3.04 -1.57 -31.56
N TRP A 472 -2.34 -1.09 -32.58
CA TRP A 472 -1.03 -1.60 -32.97
C TRP A 472 0.09 -0.76 -32.33
N PRO A 473 0.86 -1.32 -31.37
CA PRO A 473 1.92 -0.55 -30.71
C PRO A 473 3.05 -0.13 -31.65
N GLY A 474 3.39 -0.98 -32.64
CA GLY A 474 4.51 -0.75 -33.55
C GLY A 474 4.25 0.33 -34.60
N SER A 475 3.07 0.31 -35.24
CA SER A 475 2.67 1.31 -36.24
C SER A 475 1.97 2.52 -35.62
N ARG A 476 1.60 2.48 -34.33
CA ARG A 476 0.79 3.49 -33.64
C ARG A 476 -0.54 3.78 -34.35
N THR A 477 -1.15 2.74 -34.92
CA THR A 477 -2.42 2.85 -35.65
C THR A 477 -3.52 2.06 -34.96
N TRP A 478 -4.74 2.57 -35.06
CA TRP A 478 -5.92 1.84 -34.65
C TRP A 478 -6.51 1.05 -35.81
N THR A 479 -7.01 -0.14 -35.52
CA THR A 479 -7.74 -0.98 -36.47
C THR A 479 -9.11 -1.31 -35.91
N MET A 480 -10.15 -0.97 -36.68
CA MET A 480 -11.53 -1.27 -36.36
C MET A 480 -11.96 -2.60 -37.00
N TYR A 481 -12.70 -3.40 -36.24
CA TYR A 481 -13.29 -4.66 -36.64
C TYR A 481 -14.79 -4.63 -36.42
N VAL A 482 -15.56 -5.21 -37.34
CA VAL A 482 -17.00 -5.47 -37.18
C VAL A 482 -17.76 -4.20 -36.80
N GLY A 483 -18.02 -3.35 -37.80
CA GLY A 483 -18.45 -1.97 -37.57
C GLY A 483 -19.11 -1.28 -38.76
N ALA A 484 -19.19 0.05 -38.70
CA ALA A 484 -19.47 0.89 -39.87
C ALA A 484 -18.72 2.23 -39.79
N HIS A 485 -18.45 2.82 -40.94
CA HIS A 485 -17.94 4.18 -41.09
C HIS A 485 -19.03 5.03 -41.77
N ALA A 486 -19.44 6.12 -41.12
CA ALA A 486 -20.37 7.08 -41.68
C ALA A 486 -19.70 8.44 -41.94
N THR A 487 -20.04 9.04 -43.08
CA THR A 487 -19.64 10.39 -43.47
C THR A 487 -20.86 11.30 -43.47
N TYR A 488 -20.66 12.50 -42.97
CA TYR A 488 -21.69 13.52 -42.79
C TYR A 488 -21.27 14.80 -43.52
N LYS A 489 -22.26 15.51 -44.06
CA LYS A 489 -22.09 16.85 -44.64
C LYS A 489 -23.18 17.74 -44.08
N ASP A 490 -22.79 18.87 -43.51
CA ASP A 490 -23.70 19.81 -42.83
C ASP A 490 -24.57 19.11 -41.76
N GLY A 491 -23.98 18.18 -41.00
CA GLY A 491 -24.66 17.40 -39.96
C GLY A 491 -25.65 16.33 -40.45
N LYS A 492 -25.82 16.16 -41.77
CA LYS A 492 -26.66 15.12 -42.37
C LYS A 492 -25.81 13.96 -42.85
N LEU A 493 -26.28 12.74 -42.61
CA LEU A 493 -25.65 11.50 -43.08
C LEU A 493 -25.67 11.46 -44.62
N VAL A 494 -24.49 11.42 -45.23
CA VAL A 494 -24.34 11.36 -46.70
C VAL A 494 -24.00 9.95 -47.17
N GLY A 495 -23.18 9.23 -46.41
CA GLY A 495 -22.81 7.86 -46.71
C GLY A 495 -22.55 7.04 -45.45
N MET A 496 -22.95 5.79 -45.47
CA MET A 496 -22.62 4.81 -44.42
C MET A 496 -22.07 3.56 -45.08
N ARG A 497 -20.80 3.26 -44.84
CA ARG A 497 -20.13 2.05 -45.31
C ARG A 497 -20.06 1.04 -44.15
N PRO A 498 -20.79 -0.08 -44.20
CA PRO A 498 -20.57 -1.15 -43.23
C PRO A 498 -19.16 -1.73 -43.41
N LEU A 499 -18.50 -2.06 -42.31
CA LEU A 499 -17.19 -2.72 -42.26
C LEU A 499 -17.29 -4.23 -42.55
N ALA A 500 -18.16 -4.63 -43.48
CA ALA A 500 -18.23 -5.98 -44.04
C ALA A 500 -18.25 -5.82 -45.58
N THR A 501 -17.63 -6.67 -46.41
CA THR A 501 -18.05 -8.07 -46.64
C THR A 501 -17.13 -8.71 -47.70
N GLU A 502 -16.77 -9.99 -47.51
CA GLU A 502 -16.61 -11.11 -48.48
C GLU A 502 -15.49 -12.07 -48.04
N GLY A 503 -15.87 -13.21 -47.45
CA GLY A 503 -14.95 -14.29 -47.05
C GLY A 503 -14.56 -14.33 -45.57
N ILE A 504 -13.79 -15.36 -45.20
CA ILE A 504 -13.41 -15.76 -43.82
C ILE A 504 -12.57 -14.69 -43.07
N ASN A 505 -12.27 -13.56 -43.71
CA ASN A 505 -11.52 -12.46 -43.11
C ASN A 505 -12.49 -11.43 -42.52
N PHE A 506 -12.44 -11.26 -41.19
CA PHE A 506 -13.15 -10.21 -40.47
C PHE A 506 -12.86 -8.85 -41.10
N GLY A 507 -13.91 -8.11 -41.50
CA GLY A 507 -13.75 -6.79 -42.10
C GLY A 507 -12.93 -5.88 -41.21
N ARG A 508 -11.81 -5.41 -41.77
CA ARG A 508 -10.75 -4.65 -41.12
C ARG A 508 -10.64 -3.31 -41.81
N GLU A 509 -10.72 -2.22 -41.04
CA GLU A 509 -10.35 -0.88 -41.51
C GLU A 509 -9.33 -0.32 -40.53
N ASP A 510 -8.16 -0.01 -41.06
CA ASP A 510 -7.17 0.74 -40.31
C ASP A 510 -7.61 2.20 -40.32
N LEU A 511 -7.76 2.77 -39.13
CA LEU A 511 -8.13 4.16 -38.98
C LEU A 511 -7.03 5.06 -39.55
N PRO A 512 -7.38 6.26 -40.06
CA PRO A 512 -6.42 7.18 -40.63
C PRO A 512 -5.23 7.44 -39.69
N ALA A 513 -4.03 7.56 -40.26
CA ALA A 513 -2.81 7.87 -39.49
C ALA A 513 -2.83 9.25 -38.81
N THR A 514 -3.85 10.08 -39.06
CA THR A 514 -4.10 11.36 -38.36
C THR A 514 -4.70 11.18 -36.95
N ILE A 515 -4.95 9.95 -36.53
CA ILE A 515 -5.46 9.62 -35.19
C ILE A 515 -4.26 9.27 -34.29
N ASP A 516 -3.74 10.27 -33.59
CA ASP A 516 -2.58 10.13 -32.71
C ASP A 516 -2.94 9.66 -31.29
N GLU A 517 -4.23 9.57 -30.95
CA GLU A 517 -4.68 9.20 -29.61
C GLU A 517 -4.29 7.76 -29.24
N THR A 518 -3.44 7.57 -28.21
CA THR A 518 -3.03 6.23 -27.77
C THR A 518 -4.06 5.59 -26.81
N PRO A 519 -4.08 4.25 -26.64
CA PRO A 519 -4.92 3.61 -25.62
C PRO A 519 -4.70 4.17 -24.23
N TRP A 520 -3.45 4.53 -23.89
CA TRP A 520 -3.13 5.22 -22.64
C TRP A 520 -3.85 6.55 -22.53
N MET A 521 -3.82 7.41 -23.56
CA MET A 521 -4.55 8.68 -23.56
C MET A 521 -6.05 8.48 -23.29
N LEU A 522 -6.67 7.50 -23.97
CA LEU A 522 -8.07 7.17 -23.77
C LEU A 522 -8.34 6.74 -22.32
N MET A 523 -7.61 5.75 -21.82
CA MET A 523 -7.82 5.19 -20.47
C MET A 523 -7.48 6.18 -19.36
N SER A 524 -6.51 7.07 -19.61
CA SER A 524 -6.04 8.05 -18.62
C SER A 524 -7.17 8.93 -18.13
N GLY A 525 -8.16 9.23 -18.98
CA GLY A 525 -9.35 10.02 -18.62
C GLY A 525 -10.23 9.41 -17.51
N ALA A 526 -10.11 8.11 -17.24
CA ALA A 526 -10.81 7.45 -16.14
C ALA A 526 -9.99 7.41 -14.82
N LEU A 527 -8.73 7.83 -14.85
CA LEU A 527 -7.84 7.77 -13.70
C LEU A 527 -8.05 8.97 -12.77
N THR A 528 -8.28 8.70 -11.49
CA THR A 528 -8.38 9.72 -10.46
C THR A 528 -7.00 10.09 -9.92
N PRO A 529 -6.69 11.38 -9.73
CA PRO A 529 -5.35 11.81 -9.33
C PRO A 529 -4.93 11.36 -7.93
N ASP A 530 -5.89 11.02 -7.06
CA ASP A 530 -5.62 10.56 -5.69
C ASP A 530 -4.82 9.23 -5.67
N PHE A 531 -5.00 8.37 -6.68
CA PHE A 531 -4.35 7.06 -6.80
C PHE A 531 -3.14 7.04 -7.74
N LEU A 532 -2.74 8.18 -8.30
CA LEU A 532 -1.61 8.27 -9.23
C LEU A 532 -0.33 8.69 -8.52
N GLY A 533 0.75 7.94 -8.76
CA GLY A 533 2.11 8.31 -8.38
C GLY A 533 2.66 9.43 -9.26
N VAL A 534 3.86 9.89 -8.96
CA VAL A 534 4.51 10.96 -9.72
C VAL A 534 4.76 10.58 -11.19
N PRO A 535 5.27 9.37 -11.52
CA PRO A 535 5.44 8.97 -12.92
C PRO A 535 4.11 8.99 -13.70
N GLU A 536 3.05 8.44 -13.10
CA GLU A 536 1.74 8.31 -13.72
C GLU A 536 1.01 9.66 -13.82
N LEU A 537 1.22 10.57 -12.86
CA LEU A 537 0.73 11.95 -12.95
C LEU A 537 1.40 12.71 -14.10
N LEU A 538 2.72 12.54 -14.27
CA LEU A 538 3.43 13.18 -15.39
C LEU A 538 3.03 12.58 -16.74
N SER A 539 2.85 11.26 -16.83
CA SER A 539 2.37 10.63 -18.06
C SER A 539 0.92 11.00 -18.38
N TYR A 540 0.07 11.21 -17.36
CA TYR A 540 -1.26 11.78 -17.54
C TYR A 540 -1.19 13.23 -18.06
N LEU A 541 -0.36 14.08 -17.44
CA LEU A 541 -0.23 15.50 -17.81
C LEU A 541 0.36 15.68 -19.21
N SER A 542 1.29 14.83 -19.65
CA SER A 542 1.83 14.86 -21.01
C SER A 542 0.78 14.41 -22.03
N ALA A 543 0.07 13.32 -21.73
CA ALA A 543 -1.02 12.78 -22.55
C ALA A 543 -2.22 13.74 -22.70
N ASN A 544 -2.50 14.55 -21.67
CA ASN A 544 -3.68 15.41 -21.60
C ASN A 544 -3.36 16.91 -21.64
N LYS A 545 -2.18 17.29 -22.14
CA LYS A 545 -1.72 18.69 -22.22
C LYS A 545 -2.72 19.67 -22.88
N ASN A 546 -3.60 19.15 -23.74
CA ASN A 546 -4.60 19.90 -24.50
C ASN A 546 -5.95 20.09 -23.76
N GLN A 547 -6.12 19.52 -22.57
CA GLN A 547 -7.33 19.70 -21.78
C GLN A 547 -7.37 21.11 -21.16
N PRO A 548 -8.57 21.67 -20.89
CA PRO A 548 -8.69 22.94 -20.21
C PRO A 548 -7.99 22.88 -18.84
N ALA A 549 -7.42 24.00 -18.43
CA ALA A 549 -6.65 24.09 -17.19
C ALA A 549 -7.45 23.59 -15.98
N GLU A 550 -8.77 23.80 -15.96
CA GLU A 550 -9.68 23.34 -14.90
C GLU A 550 -9.62 21.84 -14.67
N LYS A 551 -9.63 21.05 -15.76
CA LYS A 551 -9.49 19.59 -15.67
C LYS A 551 -8.08 19.16 -15.24
N LEU A 552 -7.05 19.94 -15.58
CA LEU A 552 -5.66 19.63 -15.25
C LEU A 552 -5.27 20.07 -13.83
N SER A 553 -6.00 20.99 -13.22
CA SER A 553 -5.66 21.55 -11.90
C SER A 553 -5.57 20.51 -10.78
N PRO A 554 -6.50 19.54 -10.66
CA PRO A 554 -6.39 18.48 -9.66
C PRO A 554 -5.11 17.66 -9.81
N TYR A 555 -4.68 17.37 -11.04
CA TYR A 555 -3.47 16.57 -11.34
C TYR A 555 -2.20 17.34 -11.00
N TRP A 556 -2.11 18.61 -11.40
CA TRP A 556 -0.99 19.48 -11.00
C TRP A 556 -0.92 19.67 -9.49
N THR A 557 -2.06 19.87 -8.84
CA THR A 557 -2.14 20.03 -7.39
C THR A 557 -1.63 18.77 -6.68
N HIS A 558 -2.07 17.60 -7.12
CA HIS A 558 -1.59 16.33 -6.57
C HIS A 558 -0.11 16.09 -6.83
N PHE A 559 0.39 16.45 -8.01
CA PHE A 559 1.82 16.36 -8.31
C PHE A 559 2.67 17.13 -7.27
N PHE A 560 2.34 18.38 -6.98
CA PHE A 560 3.06 19.14 -5.95
C PHE A 560 2.81 18.60 -4.53
N TYR A 561 1.59 18.11 -4.27
CA TYR A 561 1.23 17.50 -2.98
C TYR A 561 2.06 16.24 -2.69
N ARG A 562 2.48 15.48 -3.71
CA ARG A 562 3.36 14.32 -3.53
C ARG A 562 4.68 14.67 -2.83
N PHE A 563 5.20 15.87 -3.05
CA PHE A 563 6.44 16.37 -2.46
C PHE A 563 6.25 17.17 -1.18
N ALA A 564 5.11 17.84 -1.04
CA ALA A 564 4.81 18.68 0.11
C ALA A 564 4.34 17.88 1.33
N LEU A 565 3.54 16.83 1.14
CA LEU A 565 3.05 15.97 2.22
C LEU A 565 4.20 15.40 3.10
N PRO A 566 5.30 14.87 2.54
CA PRO A 566 6.46 14.46 3.34
C PRO A 566 7.13 15.58 4.12
N TRP A 567 7.06 16.82 3.64
CA TRP A 567 7.63 18.00 4.30
C TRP A 567 6.97 18.27 5.65
N GLN A 568 5.70 17.85 5.84
CA GLN A 568 5.01 17.93 7.14
C GLN A 568 5.82 17.29 8.28
N CYS A 569 6.52 16.17 8.03
CA CYS A 569 7.36 15.52 9.04
C CYS A 569 8.44 16.48 9.58
N LEU A 570 9.03 17.31 8.72
CA LEU A 570 10.01 18.33 9.11
C LEU A 570 9.34 19.49 9.84
N VAL A 571 8.24 20.02 9.30
CA VAL A 571 7.50 21.16 9.89
C VAL A 571 7.07 20.83 11.32
N VAL A 572 6.53 19.63 11.51
CA VAL A 572 6.07 19.15 12.82
C VAL A 572 7.19 19.13 13.84
N VAL A 573 8.34 18.56 13.51
CA VAL A 573 9.48 18.53 14.44
C VAL A 573 9.98 19.95 14.73
N LEU A 574 9.94 20.85 13.74
CA LEU A 574 10.40 22.23 13.82
C LEU A 574 9.60 23.10 14.79
N PHE A 575 8.28 22.98 14.82
CA PHE A 575 7.47 23.68 15.84
C PHE A 575 7.33 22.88 17.13
N ALA A 576 7.28 21.54 17.09
CA ALA A 576 7.07 20.71 18.27
C ALA A 576 8.24 20.80 19.24
N ALA A 577 9.48 20.81 18.73
CA ALA A 577 10.66 20.85 19.57
C ALA A 577 10.76 22.12 20.45
N PRO A 578 10.69 23.35 19.92
CA PRO A 578 10.74 24.56 20.74
C PRO A 578 9.52 24.74 21.66
N LEU A 579 8.33 24.27 21.26
CA LEU A 579 7.13 24.32 22.11
C LEU A 579 7.20 23.33 23.28
N SER A 580 7.85 22.18 23.11
CA SER A 580 8.03 21.16 24.16
C SER A 580 9.10 21.55 25.18
N VAL A 581 10.08 22.35 24.76
CA VAL A 581 11.21 22.76 25.59
C VAL A 581 10.74 23.82 26.57
N VAL A 582 10.40 23.43 27.79
CA VAL A 582 9.99 24.39 28.84
C VAL A 582 11.02 24.43 29.97
N PHE A 583 11.46 25.63 30.36
CA PHE A 583 12.44 25.85 31.44
C PHE A 583 11.79 26.02 32.83
N SER A 584 10.47 25.83 32.92
CA SER A 584 9.68 26.00 34.14
C SER A 584 8.57 24.93 34.23
N ARG A 585 8.38 24.36 35.43
CA ARG A 585 7.45 23.25 35.70
C ARG A 585 5.99 23.57 35.39
N ARG A 586 5.58 24.85 35.44
CA ARG A 586 4.17 25.27 35.24
C ARG A 586 3.78 25.43 33.76
N GLY A 587 4.72 25.55 32.82
CA GLY A 587 4.44 25.82 31.41
C GLY A 587 4.48 24.60 30.48
N LEU A 588 4.90 23.44 30.99
CA LEU A 588 5.16 22.24 30.18
C LEU A 588 3.91 21.73 29.44
N VAL A 589 2.77 21.69 30.15
CA VAL A 589 1.50 21.22 29.57
C VAL A 589 1.02 22.18 28.48
N GLY A 590 1.13 23.50 28.70
CA GLY A 590 0.76 24.50 27.69
C GLY A 590 1.60 24.41 26.41
N GLY A 591 2.90 24.12 26.55
CA GLY A 591 3.79 23.86 25.41
C GLY A 591 3.37 22.62 24.60
N MET A 592 3.01 21.52 25.28
CA MET A 592 2.54 20.32 24.59
C MET A 592 1.18 20.51 23.92
N THR A 593 0.23 21.14 24.62
CA THR A 593 -1.09 21.43 24.06
C THR A 593 -1.02 22.35 22.85
N SER A 594 -0.16 23.38 22.89
CA SER A 594 0.04 24.25 21.74
C SER A 594 0.65 23.52 20.54
N ALA A 595 1.60 22.61 20.74
CA ALA A 595 2.14 21.81 19.63
C ALA A 595 1.07 20.92 18.97
N VAL A 596 0.19 20.30 19.77
CA VAL A 596 -0.93 19.52 19.24
C VAL A 596 -1.94 20.41 18.50
N LEU A 597 -2.24 21.60 19.03
CA LEU A 597 -3.11 22.57 18.35
C LEU A 597 -2.51 23.01 17.01
N PHE A 598 -1.22 23.32 16.96
CA PHE A 598 -0.52 23.68 15.73
C PHE A 598 -0.54 22.55 14.71
N PHE A 599 -0.48 21.30 15.16
CA PHE A 599 -0.62 20.15 14.28
C PHE A 599 -2.03 20.05 13.68
N PHE A 600 -3.10 20.25 14.47
CA PHE A 600 -4.46 20.30 13.93
C PHE A 600 -4.68 21.47 12.98
N VAL A 601 -4.09 22.64 13.27
CA VAL A 601 -4.08 23.78 12.37
C VAL A 601 -3.41 23.40 11.05
N MET A 602 -2.25 22.76 11.09
CA MET A 602 -1.57 22.26 9.88
C MET A 602 -2.50 21.35 9.05
N LEU A 603 -3.12 20.34 9.68
CA LEU A 603 -4.04 19.42 8.98
C LEU A 603 -5.23 20.15 8.33
N PHE A 604 -5.80 21.13 9.03
CA PHE A 604 -6.90 21.94 8.50
C PHE A 604 -6.46 22.75 7.28
N PHE A 605 -5.32 23.44 7.39
CA PHE A 605 -4.79 24.25 6.30
C PHE A 605 -4.37 23.40 5.09
N ASP A 606 -3.79 22.22 5.31
CA ASP A 606 -3.40 21.32 4.22
C ASP A 606 -4.61 20.91 3.39
N ASN A 607 -5.72 20.49 4.03
CA ASN A 607 -6.94 20.10 3.32
C ASN A 607 -7.64 21.30 2.65
N LEU A 608 -7.70 22.45 3.35
CA LEU A 608 -8.30 23.68 2.81
C LEU A 608 -7.59 24.11 1.53
N PHE A 609 -6.27 24.24 1.59
CA PHE A 609 -5.49 24.73 0.46
C PHE A 609 -5.37 23.71 -0.66
N LEU A 610 -5.29 22.40 -0.35
CA LEU A 610 -5.35 21.35 -1.37
C LEU A 610 -6.62 21.47 -2.22
N ASN A 611 -7.77 21.70 -1.60
CA ASN A 611 -9.05 21.87 -2.31
C ASN A 611 -9.11 23.17 -3.12
N LEU A 612 -8.52 24.26 -2.62
CA LEU A 612 -8.40 25.51 -3.39
C LEU A 612 -7.51 25.34 -4.64
N GLY A 613 -6.47 24.52 -4.56
CA GLY A 613 -5.64 24.15 -5.72
C GLY A 613 -6.40 23.28 -6.73
N LYS A 614 -7.11 22.24 -6.24
CA LYS A 614 -7.93 21.36 -7.09
C LYS A 614 -8.98 22.12 -7.90
N THR A 615 -9.55 23.18 -7.34
CA THR A 615 -10.62 23.99 -7.95
C THR A 615 -10.14 25.24 -8.69
N GLN A 616 -8.84 25.36 -8.98
CA GLN A 616 -8.23 26.53 -9.67
C GLN A 616 -8.33 27.89 -8.97
N HIS A 617 -8.80 27.96 -7.72
CA HIS A 617 -8.84 29.23 -6.99
C HIS A 617 -7.44 29.75 -6.66
N LEU A 618 -6.47 28.84 -6.49
CA LEU A 618 -5.06 29.16 -6.28
C LEU A 618 -4.19 28.35 -7.24
N PRO A 619 -3.03 28.89 -7.68
CA PRO A 619 -2.04 28.10 -8.40
C PRO A 619 -1.62 26.88 -7.58
N ALA A 620 -1.59 25.71 -8.22
CA ALA A 620 -1.32 24.42 -7.58
C ALA A 620 -0.08 24.41 -6.66
N VAL A 621 1.02 25.03 -7.10
CA VAL A 621 2.26 25.16 -6.33
C VAL A 621 2.04 25.94 -5.04
N VAL A 622 1.39 27.10 -5.14
CA VAL A 622 1.17 28.02 -4.01
C VAL A 622 0.20 27.38 -3.02
N ALA A 623 -0.89 26.81 -3.52
CA ALA A 623 -1.89 26.12 -2.72
C ALA A 623 -1.22 25.10 -1.79
N VAL A 624 -0.43 24.19 -2.35
CA VAL A 624 0.15 23.09 -1.60
C VAL A 624 1.29 23.53 -0.67
N TRP A 625 2.19 24.42 -1.11
CA TRP A 625 3.37 24.76 -0.31
C TRP A 625 3.13 25.82 0.75
N LEU A 626 2.14 26.69 0.58
CA LEU A 626 1.93 27.83 1.47
C LEU A 626 1.72 27.45 2.95
N PRO A 627 0.87 26.46 3.31
CA PRO A 627 0.72 26.02 4.70
C PRO A 627 2.05 25.60 5.32
N HIS A 628 2.84 24.81 4.59
CA HIS A 628 4.11 24.28 5.07
C HIS A 628 5.17 25.38 5.22
N VAL A 629 5.26 26.32 4.28
CA VAL A 629 6.21 27.45 4.35
C VAL A 629 5.86 28.36 5.52
N LEU A 630 4.59 28.71 5.70
CA LEU A 630 4.14 29.56 6.80
C LEU A 630 4.42 28.90 8.15
N LEU A 631 4.03 27.64 8.33
CA LEU A 631 4.25 26.92 9.59
C LEU A 631 5.72 26.61 9.85
N SER A 632 6.52 26.35 8.80
CA SER A 632 7.96 26.22 8.94
C SER A 632 8.58 27.52 9.42
N THR A 633 8.15 28.66 8.85
CA THR A 633 8.63 29.99 9.26
C THR A 633 8.29 30.25 10.73
N VAL A 634 7.06 29.95 11.16
CA VAL A 634 6.68 30.04 12.57
C VAL A 634 7.51 29.12 13.45
N GLY A 635 7.75 27.87 13.04
CA GLY A 635 8.62 26.93 13.75
C GLY A 635 10.05 27.45 13.94
N ILE A 636 10.65 28.02 12.88
CA ILE A 636 11.99 28.64 12.94
C ILE A 636 12.00 29.84 13.89
N LEU A 637 10.99 30.71 13.83
CA LEU A 637 10.87 31.86 14.73
C LEU A 637 10.72 31.43 16.19
N LEU A 638 9.89 30.42 16.46
CA LEU A 638 9.74 29.84 17.81
C LEU A 638 11.07 29.27 18.31
N PHE A 639 11.80 28.56 17.44
CA PHE A 639 13.13 28.04 17.76
C PHE A 639 14.14 29.15 18.05
N ALA A 640 14.15 30.22 17.25
CA ALA A 640 15.03 31.37 17.43
C ALA A 640 14.72 32.14 18.74
N MET A 641 13.44 32.34 19.07
CA MET A 641 13.06 32.93 20.36
C MET A 641 13.51 32.06 21.53
N ARG A 642 13.35 30.74 21.40
CA ARG A 642 13.70 29.80 22.46
C ARG A 642 15.21 29.70 22.67
N SER A 643 15.99 29.74 21.60
CA SER A 643 17.46 29.70 21.68
C SER A 643 18.03 30.97 22.35
N GLN A 644 17.34 32.10 22.24
CA GLN A 644 17.68 33.37 22.89
C GLN A 644 17.08 33.52 24.30
N ASN A 645 16.51 32.46 24.89
CA ASN A 645 15.81 32.48 26.19
C ASN A 645 14.68 33.52 26.30
N ARG A 646 14.07 33.94 25.17
CA ARG A 646 12.90 34.82 25.20
C ARG A 646 11.66 34.03 25.61
N GLU A 647 10.78 34.65 26.39
CA GLU A 647 9.46 34.07 26.67
C GLU A 647 8.64 34.02 25.38
N LEU A 648 7.92 32.91 25.17
CA LEU A 648 6.99 32.79 24.06
C LEU A 648 5.86 33.81 24.25
N PRO A 649 5.39 34.48 23.18
CA PRO A 649 4.27 35.39 23.28
C PRO A 649 3.06 34.63 23.84
N LYS A 650 2.52 35.10 24.96
CA LYS A 650 1.32 34.51 25.56
C LYS A 650 0.15 34.81 24.61
N LEU A 651 -0.32 33.81 23.89
CA LEU A 651 -1.58 33.88 23.14
C LEU A 651 -2.73 33.95 24.16
N SER A 652 -3.00 35.15 24.66
CA SER A 652 -4.19 35.42 25.47
C SER A 652 -5.35 35.65 24.51
N LEU A 653 -6.39 34.81 24.60
CA LEU A 653 -7.66 35.04 23.90
C LEU A 653 -8.22 36.45 24.22
N LYS A 654 -7.97 36.99 25.42
CA LYS A 654 -8.34 38.36 25.78
C LYS A 654 -7.57 39.44 24.99
N SER A 655 -6.32 39.21 24.59
CA SER A 655 -5.57 40.20 23.80
C SER A 655 -5.88 40.13 22.31
N LEU A 656 -6.41 39.00 21.83
CA LEU A 656 -6.88 38.83 20.45
C LEU A 656 -8.30 39.32 20.24
N LEU A 657 -9.15 39.27 21.27
CA LEU A 657 -10.52 39.81 21.26
C LEU A 657 -10.61 41.28 21.68
N ALA A 658 -9.54 41.85 22.25
CA ALA A 658 -9.45 43.26 22.63
C ALA A 658 -8.76 44.14 21.57
N ARG A 659 -8.28 43.55 20.47
CA ARG A 659 -7.90 44.23 19.23
C ARG A 659 -8.96 43.94 18.21
#